data_AF-A0A8C9MEB0-F1
#
_entry.id   AF-A0A8C9MEB0-F1
#
_cell.length_a   1.000
_cell.length_b   1.000
_cell.length_c   1.000
_cell.angle_alpha   90.00
_cell.angle_beta   90.00
_cell.angle_gamma   90.00
#
_symmetry.space_group_name_H-M   'P 1'
#
loop_
_entity.id
_entity.type
_entity.pdbx_description
1 polymer ?
#
loop_
_entity_poly.entity_id
_entity_poly.type
_entity_poly.pdbx_seq_one_letter_code
_entity_poly.pdbx_strand_id
1 'polypeptide(L)'
;MASCRVCDLRVLVATVCGLLTAIVLGLGIWRIVISVEKGTLTPTANTTIEFCRNGGTWENGRCVCPEEWRGWRCTIPYFCENSTSDDLTFARIPVGKYGSSQQTCGENTLNVGYPIATRMCNISIYGEIVLENVTKGNCDENLETLENKIVNMVAQLENISSETQILTSNVSKMTPENITSAARVVGEIFNTSRNASFEAKDTAVSTVSQLLSVGEDVFQQVPVAAPDDALTTLIQQMESYSLSLDSTSVVKPNVAVQTVLFSTKSTVLFSVKKGDSDSLISGSITVDTNVSNPNPDAETELQILLNTSKSNTKCGFIVYQNSKFFRSKIFKPKSNFSQKIISGKTDETKKDQRTSVEIVFNPRYDPKTFQIHSYACVYWNFIKKDWDTNGCHKRRGTDEFLYCHCNHTTNFAVLMSFEKKYKYPASLDILSNVGCALSITGLALTIVFQIVTRNVRKTSVTWVFVSLCTSMLIFNLLFVFGIENSNKNLVKRDNGTNKMDSDKNEIPTQDTVVISNPTCTVMAVLLHYFLLVTFTWTGISAAQLYFLLIRTMKPLPQHFIVFISLIGWGVPAIVVALTVGIIFSLNRNDPQWELEYRQEEICWLAVPDKKDLITSPFLWSFVLPVTIILINNIVIFIIIIVKVIWKNNRNLTSTKKVSSLKKILSMLSIAVVFGITWILAYLMLIDNDVVRTVFSYMFCLFNTTQGLQIFVLYTVRTKIFQDEASKVLKLLSLSTGRKKSLPSVTSLRLRVRMYNMLRSFPALNEHFRLLEPSVITEETTLSESDQANPSI
;
A
#
# COMPACT_ATOMS: atom_id res chain seq x y z
N MET A 1 2.15 4.23 73.43
CA MET A 1 2.54 3.85 72.05
C MET A 1 1.61 4.52 71.08
N ALA A 2 2.07 5.51 70.31
CA ALA A 2 1.28 6.13 69.24
C ALA A 2 2.22 6.89 68.28
N SER A 3 2.27 6.46 67.01
CA SER A 3 2.51 7.28 65.81
C SER A 3 2.69 6.36 64.59
N CYS A 4 1.59 5.85 64.05
CA CYS A 4 1.60 5.34 62.68
C CYS A 4 1.65 6.54 61.74
N ARG A 5 2.80 6.77 61.07
CA ARG A 5 2.85 7.74 59.97
C ARG A 5 2.00 7.22 58.81
N VAL A 6 0.89 7.91 58.56
CA VAL A 6 0.15 7.80 57.31
C VAL A 6 1.12 8.11 56.17
N CYS A 7 1.41 7.13 55.32
CA CYS A 7 2.09 7.39 54.07
C CYS A 7 1.13 8.20 53.19
N ASP A 8 1.40 9.49 53.04
CA ASP A 8 0.56 10.37 52.23
C ASP A 8 0.60 9.91 50.77
N LEU A 9 -0.55 9.40 50.29
CA LEU A 9 -0.74 8.91 48.93
C LEU A 9 -0.34 9.96 47.88
N ARG A 10 -0.41 11.25 48.22
CA ARG A 10 0.05 12.36 47.39
C ARG A 10 1.55 12.33 47.16
N VAL A 11 2.35 11.96 48.16
CA VAL A 11 3.81 11.84 48.05
C VAL A 11 4.19 10.62 47.21
N LEU A 12 3.47 9.50 47.36
CA LEU A 12 3.67 8.32 46.51
C LEU A 12 3.33 8.61 45.04
N VAL A 13 2.19 9.26 44.78
CA VAL A 13 1.80 9.66 43.42
C VAL A 13 2.78 10.70 42.85
N ALA A 14 3.21 11.70 43.62
CA ALA A 14 4.17 12.71 43.18
C ALA A 14 5.56 12.10 42.88
N THR A 15 6.03 11.15 43.68
CA THR A 15 7.32 10.48 43.44
C THR A 15 7.27 9.54 42.24
N VAL A 16 6.20 8.75 42.09
CA VAL A 16 6.02 7.89 40.90
C VAL A 16 5.85 8.73 39.63
N CYS A 17 5.04 9.80 39.65
CA CYS A 17 4.91 10.70 38.50
C CYS A 17 6.20 11.47 38.20
N GLY A 18 6.95 11.89 39.22
CA GLY A 18 8.26 12.54 39.06
C GLY A 18 9.30 11.61 38.44
N LEU A 19 9.30 10.32 38.85
CA LEU A 19 10.14 9.31 38.22
C LEU A 19 9.73 9.07 36.76
N LEU A 20 8.43 8.95 36.49
CA LEU A 20 7.91 8.70 35.15
C LEU A 20 8.20 9.86 34.19
N THR A 21 8.00 11.11 34.63
CA THR A 21 8.33 12.30 33.81
C THR A 21 9.83 12.46 33.64
N ALA A 22 10.65 12.17 34.65
CA ALA A 22 12.11 12.17 34.51
C ALA A 22 12.61 11.10 33.53
N ILE A 23 12.02 9.89 33.54
CA ILE A 23 12.34 8.82 32.59
C ILE A 23 11.93 9.22 31.16
N VAL A 24 10.71 9.74 30.97
CA VAL A 24 10.21 10.16 29.65
C VAL A 24 11.01 11.35 29.10
N LEU A 25 11.29 12.37 29.91
CA LEU A 25 12.13 13.51 29.51
C LEU A 25 13.58 13.09 29.26
N GLY A 26 14.13 12.20 30.10
CA GLY A 26 15.48 11.66 29.92
C GLY A 26 15.64 10.88 28.61
N LEU A 27 14.67 10.01 28.30
CA LEU A 27 14.63 9.30 27.01
C LEU A 27 14.45 10.25 25.82
N GLY A 28 13.64 11.29 25.96
CA GLY A 28 13.47 12.33 24.93
C GLY A 28 14.75 13.12 24.67
N ILE A 29 15.42 13.59 25.71
CA ILE A 29 16.69 14.34 25.60
C ILE A 29 17.80 13.45 25.04
N TRP A 30 17.92 12.20 25.52
CA TRP A 30 18.88 11.22 25.01
C TRP A 30 18.71 10.96 23.50
N ARG A 31 17.45 10.87 23.02
CA ARG A 31 17.14 10.75 21.57
C ARG A 31 17.53 12.00 20.78
N ILE A 32 17.27 13.20 21.30
CA ILE A 32 17.65 14.46 20.64
C ILE A 32 19.18 14.53 20.48
N VAL A 33 19.95 14.20 21.51
CA VAL A 33 21.42 14.19 21.45
C VAL A 33 21.94 13.20 20.40
N ILE A 34 21.44 11.96 20.39
CA ILE A 34 21.81 10.95 19.38
C ILE A 34 21.40 11.38 17.95
N SER A 35 20.33 12.16 17.80
CA SER A 35 19.86 12.63 16.49
C SER A 35 20.71 13.76 15.91
N VAL A 36 21.39 14.55 16.74
CA VAL A 36 22.30 15.63 16.28
C VAL A 36 23.59 15.05 15.70
N GLU A 37 24.03 13.89 16.18
CA GLU A 37 25.31 13.26 15.82
C GLU A 37 25.28 12.54 14.43
N LYS A 38 24.12 12.43 13.77
CA LYS A 38 23.95 11.70 12.50
C LYS A 38 23.48 12.54 11.30
N GLY A 39 23.40 13.87 11.44
CA GLY A 39 22.78 14.76 10.45
C GLY A 39 23.71 15.39 9.42
N THR A 40 24.33 14.62 8.51
CA THR A 40 24.95 15.20 7.29
C THR A 40 23.89 15.46 6.23
N LEU A 41 23.55 16.73 5.99
CA LEU A 41 22.60 17.16 4.96
C LEU A 41 23.14 16.94 3.54
N THR A 42 22.50 16.05 2.77
CA THR A 42 22.61 16.03 1.30
C THR A 42 21.56 16.95 0.68
N PRO A 43 21.89 17.81 -0.31
CA PRO A 43 20.92 18.71 -0.92
C PRO A 43 19.85 17.96 -1.71
N THR A 44 18.58 18.29 -1.48
CA THR A 44 17.46 17.86 -2.34
C THR A 44 17.53 18.56 -3.69
N ALA A 45 17.76 17.80 -4.76
CA ALA A 45 17.60 18.29 -6.12
C ALA A 45 16.11 18.54 -6.43
N ASN A 46 15.77 19.79 -6.74
CA ASN A 46 14.44 20.21 -7.16
C ASN A 46 14.24 20.08 -8.68
N THR A 47 13.00 20.31 -9.12
CA THR A 47 12.53 20.45 -10.51
C THR A 47 12.62 19.23 -11.41
N THR A 48 11.51 18.48 -11.49
CA THR A 48 11.18 17.61 -12.61
C THR A 48 10.79 18.44 -13.83
N ILE A 49 11.69 18.59 -14.78
CA ILE A 49 11.34 18.91 -16.16
C ILE A 49 10.71 17.64 -16.76
N GLU A 50 9.56 17.74 -17.44
CA GLU A 50 9.01 16.64 -18.25
C GLU A 50 9.98 16.29 -19.37
N PHE A 51 10.82 15.29 -19.13
CA PHE A 51 11.88 14.88 -20.04
C PHE A 51 11.34 14.04 -21.21
N CYS A 52 10.32 13.23 -20.93
CA CYS A 52 9.61 12.41 -21.90
C CYS A 52 8.41 13.17 -22.48
N ARG A 53 8.12 12.94 -23.75
CA ARG A 53 6.97 13.53 -24.46
C ARG A 53 5.96 12.46 -24.85
N ASN A 54 4.82 12.90 -25.39
CA ASN A 54 3.81 12.03 -26.01
C ASN A 54 3.36 10.83 -25.14
N GLY A 55 3.22 11.04 -23.84
CA GLY A 55 2.78 10.01 -22.89
C GLY A 55 3.87 9.04 -22.40
N GLY A 56 5.14 9.25 -22.76
CA GLY A 56 6.24 8.42 -22.27
C GLY A 56 6.56 8.61 -20.78
N THR A 57 6.93 7.52 -20.10
CA THR A 57 7.34 7.50 -18.68
C THR A 57 8.86 7.53 -18.54
N TRP A 58 9.40 8.16 -17.50
CA TRP A 58 10.84 8.18 -17.23
C TRP A 58 11.22 7.05 -16.27
N GLU A 59 11.89 6.02 -16.80
CA GLU A 59 12.28 4.81 -16.07
C GLU A 59 13.80 4.59 -16.20
N ASN A 60 14.48 4.44 -15.07
CA ASN A 60 15.89 4.04 -14.97
C ASN A 60 16.88 4.80 -15.90
N GLY A 61 16.61 6.08 -16.20
CA GLY A 61 17.50 6.94 -17.00
C GLY A 61 17.18 7.02 -18.49
N ARG A 62 16.07 6.42 -18.96
CA ARG A 62 15.54 6.61 -20.32
C ARG A 62 14.03 6.87 -20.29
N CYS A 63 13.49 7.33 -21.41
CA CYS A 63 12.04 7.31 -21.62
C CYS A 63 11.59 5.95 -22.12
N VAL A 64 10.50 5.45 -21.56
CA VAL A 64 9.69 4.36 -22.10
C VAL A 64 8.52 5.00 -22.84
N CYS A 65 8.29 4.57 -24.06
CA CYS A 65 7.38 5.19 -25.00
C CYS A 65 6.13 4.33 -25.25
N PRO A 66 4.95 4.94 -25.42
CA PRO A 66 3.79 4.25 -25.98
C PRO A 66 4.12 3.71 -27.38
N GLU A 67 3.39 2.69 -27.84
CA GLU A 67 3.70 1.95 -29.07
C GLU A 67 3.74 2.83 -30.35
N GLU A 68 3.07 3.98 -30.34
CA GLU A 68 3.08 4.99 -31.40
C GLU A 68 4.37 5.83 -31.46
N TRP A 69 5.25 5.75 -30.46
CA TRP A 69 6.39 6.65 -30.33
C TRP A 69 7.68 5.91 -29.99
N ARG A 70 8.81 6.42 -30.50
CA ARG A 70 10.14 5.88 -30.22
C ARG A 70 11.18 6.99 -30.03
N GLY A 71 12.42 6.57 -29.77
CA GLY A 71 13.56 7.43 -29.55
C GLY A 71 13.62 7.93 -28.11
N TRP A 72 14.78 8.46 -27.73
CA TRP A 72 15.18 8.75 -26.35
C TRP A 72 14.26 9.68 -25.53
N ARG A 73 13.32 10.37 -26.17
CA ARG A 73 12.28 11.22 -25.53
C ARG A 73 10.85 10.94 -26.00
N CYS A 74 10.62 9.85 -26.74
CA CYS A 74 9.33 9.49 -27.34
C CYS A 74 8.80 10.55 -28.34
N THR A 75 9.70 11.14 -29.12
CA THR A 75 9.40 12.21 -30.08
C THR A 75 9.40 11.76 -31.54
N ILE A 76 9.85 10.54 -31.84
CA ILE A 76 9.90 10.00 -33.20
C ILE A 76 8.61 9.19 -33.43
N PRO A 77 7.77 9.53 -34.43
CA PRO A 77 6.61 8.74 -34.77
C PRO A 77 6.98 7.30 -35.15
N TYR A 78 6.13 6.35 -34.76
CA TYR A 78 6.29 4.93 -35.04
C TYR A 78 4.94 4.26 -35.36
N PHE A 79 4.14 4.96 -36.17
CA PHE A 79 2.84 4.52 -36.69
C PHE A 79 2.64 4.97 -38.13
N CYS A 80 1.73 4.30 -38.81
CA CYS A 80 1.10 4.78 -40.03
C CYS A 80 -0.06 5.72 -39.64
N GLU A 81 -0.16 6.88 -40.29
CA GLU A 81 -1.23 7.86 -40.05
C GLU A 81 -2.63 7.31 -40.41
N ASN A 82 -3.66 8.02 -39.96
CA ASN A 82 -5.05 7.71 -40.33
C ASN A 82 -5.24 7.70 -41.85
N SER A 83 -6.00 6.72 -42.36
CA SER A 83 -6.13 6.51 -43.79
C SER A 83 -7.51 6.00 -44.19
N THR A 84 -7.87 6.23 -45.45
CA THR A 84 -9.10 5.73 -46.07
C THR A 84 -8.74 5.00 -47.37
N SER A 85 -9.33 3.84 -47.61
CA SER A 85 -9.18 3.07 -48.87
C SER A 85 -10.40 2.18 -49.03
N ASP A 86 -10.91 2.05 -50.26
CA ASP A 86 -12.07 1.20 -50.59
C ASP A 86 -13.32 1.49 -49.71
N ASP A 87 -13.58 2.77 -49.43
CA ASP A 87 -14.63 3.26 -48.51
C ASP A 87 -14.50 2.81 -47.04
N LEU A 88 -13.36 2.20 -46.69
CA LEU A 88 -13.01 1.78 -45.33
C LEU A 88 -12.02 2.77 -44.68
N THR A 89 -12.27 3.12 -43.42
CA THR A 89 -11.44 4.05 -42.64
C THR A 89 -10.65 3.31 -41.57
N PHE A 90 -9.38 3.69 -41.44
CA PHE A 90 -8.44 3.11 -40.48
C PHE A 90 -7.89 4.21 -39.57
N ALA A 91 -7.85 3.94 -38.27
CA ALA A 91 -7.16 4.78 -37.30
C ALA A 91 -5.64 4.73 -37.49
N ARG A 92 -4.88 5.40 -36.62
CA ARG A 92 -3.42 5.23 -36.57
C ARG A 92 -3.07 3.77 -36.24
N ILE A 93 -2.04 3.27 -36.91
CA ILE A 93 -1.62 1.86 -36.78
C ILE A 93 -0.14 1.84 -36.35
N PRO A 94 0.18 1.37 -35.12
CA PRO A 94 1.56 1.20 -34.70
C PRO A 94 2.33 0.25 -35.63
N VAL A 95 3.60 0.54 -35.86
CA VAL A 95 4.47 -0.30 -36.72
C VAL A 95 4.59 -1.71 -36.12
N GLY A 96 4.49 -2.72 -36.99
CA GLY A 96 4.45 -4.13 -36.61
C GLY A 96 3.06 -4.64 -36.23
N LYS A 97 2.00 -3.82 -36.35
CA LYS A 97 0.61 -4.22 -36.07
C LYS A 97 -0.32 -4.07 -37.28
N TYR A 98 -1.37 -4.88 -37.25
CA TYR A 98 -2.55 -4.71 -38.08
C TYR A 98 -3.53 -3.74 -37.41
N GLY A 99 -4.01 -2.77 -38.16
CA GLY A 99 -5.14 -1.92 -37.77
C GLY A 99 -6.42 -2.37 -38.46
N SER A 100 -7.49 -2.49 -37.67
CA SER A 100 -8.82 -2.86 -38.13
C SER A 100 -9.55 -1.68 -38.79
N SER A 101 -10.44 -1.96 -39.75
CA SER A 101 -11.39 -0.97 -40.26
C SER A 101 -12.38 -0.53 -39.18
N GLN A 102 -12.81 0.74 -39.21
CA GLN A 102 -13.88 1.23 -38.33
C GLN A 102 -15.25 0.67 -38.72
N GLN A 103 -15.44 0.38 -40.02
CA GLN A 103 -16.59 -0.32 -40.56
C GLN A 103 -16.55 -1.78 -40.14
N THR A 104 -17.72 -2.31 -39.78
CA THR A 104 -17.88 -3.67 -39.24
C THR A 104 -18.96 -4.43 -39.99
N CYS A 105 -18.88 -5.76 -39.96
CA CYS A 105 -19.83 -6.67 -40.60
C CYS A 105 -21.25 -6.46 -40.07
N GLY A 106 -22.23 -6.45 -40.99
CA GLY A 106 -23.63 -6.13 -40.70
C GLY A 106 -24.40 -7.24 -39.98
N GLU A 107 -25.58 -6.90 -39.45
CA GLU A 107 -26.38 -7.73 -38.54
C GLU A 107 -26.81 -9.10 -39.10
N ASN A 108 -26.81 -9.29 -40.42
CA ASN A 108 -27.22 -10.53 -41.08
C ASN A 108 -26.06 -11.52 -41.36
N THR A 109 -24.86 -11.26 -40.82
CA THR A 109 -23.63 -12.05 -41.09
C THR A 109 -23.17 -12.80 -39.83
N LEU A 110 -22.34 -13.84 -39.96
CA LEU A 110 -21.88 -14.61 -38.78
C LEU A 110 -20.99 -13.79 -37.83
N ASN A 111 -20.30 -12.77 -38.34
CA ASN A 111 -19.34 -11.97 -37.59
C ASN A 111 -19.86 -10.55 -37.25
N VAL A 112 -21.14 -10.40 -36.89
CA VAL A 112 -21.74 -9.08 -36.59
C VAL A 112 -20.83 -8.22 -35.69
N GLY A 113 -20.47 -7.03 -36.17
CA GLY A 113 -19.65 -6.09 -35.43
C GLY A 113 -18.13 -6.38 -35.40
N TYR A 114 -17.63 -7.41 -36.06
CA TYR A 114 -16.19 -7.57 -36.34
C TYR A 114 -15.77 -6.68 -37.52
N PRO A 115 -14.49 -6.24 -37.60
CA PRO A 115 -14.04 -5.39 -38.68
C PRO A 115 -14.07 -6.10 -40.04
N ILE A 116 -14.47 -5.37 -41.09
CA ILE A 116 -14.56 -5.88 -42.47
C ILE A 116 -13.16 -6.11 -43.07
N ALA A 117 -12.16 -5.34 -42.66
CA ALA A 117 -10.81 -5.42 -43.20
C ALA A 117 -9.73 -5.07 -42.18
N THR A 118 -8.49 -5.41 -42.51
CA THR A 118 -7.31 -4.90 -41.81
C THR A 118 -6.24 -4.37 -42.78
N ARG A 119 -5.31 -3.58 -42.25
CA ARG A 119 -4.07 -3.15 -42.91
C ARG A 119 -2.89 -3.30 -41.97
N MET A 120 -1.76 -3.78 -42.47
CA MET A 120 -0.51 -3.86 -41.72
C MET A 120 0.28 -2.54 -41.86
N CYS A 121 0.83 -2.04 -40.76
CA CYS A 121 1.85 -1.00 -40.78
C CYS A 121 3.22 -1.64 -40.59
N ASN A 122 4.12 -1.49 -41.56
CA ASN A 122 5.39 -2.22 -41.62
C ASN A 122 6.58 -1.28 -41.90
N ILE A 123 7.79 -1.81 -41.85
CA ILE A 123 9.02 -1.08 -42.22
C ILE A 123 9.56 -1.66 -43.53
N SER A 124 9.85 -0.80 -44.51
CA SER A 124 10.50 -1.21 -45.75
C SER A 124 11.96 -1.63 -45.50
N ILE A 125 12.57 -2.32 -46.48
CA ILE A 125 14.00 -2.64 -46.45
C ILE A 125 14.92 -1.41 -46.34
N TYR A 126 14.40 -0.20 -46.63
CA TYR A 126 15.11 1.08 -46.51
C TYR A 126 14.88 1.80 -45.18
N GLY A 127 14.11 1.20 -44.25
CA GLY A 127 13.83 1.78 -42.93
C GLY A 127 12.64 2.74 -42.89
N GLU A 128 11.90 2.89 -43.99
CA GLU A 128 10.73 3.77 -44.09
C GLU A 128 9.46 3.08 -43.58
N ILE A 129 8.57 3.82 -42.93
CA ILE A 129 7.27 3.30 -42.48
C ILE A 129 6.33 3.22 -43.70
N VAL A 130 5.84 2.02 -44.00
CA VAL A 130 4.96 1.75 -45.14
C VAL A 130 3.66 1.11 -44.65
N LEU A 131 2.54 1.64 -45.15
CA LEU A 131 1.21 1.09 -44.91
C LEU A 131 0.84 0.13 -46.05
N GLU A 132 0.64 -1.14 -45.73
CA GLU A 132 0.33 -2.18 -46.72
C GLU A 132 -1.12 -2.05 -47.26
N ASN A 133 -1.44 -2.84 -48.29
CA ASN A 133 -2.76 -2.83 -48.94
C ASN A 133 -3.88 -3.31 -48.01
N VAL A 134 -5.13 -3.03 -48.38
CA VAL A 134 -6.31 -3.49 -47.63
C VAL A 134 -6.51 -4.99 -47.83
N THR A 135 -6.56 -5.73 -46.72
CA THR A 135 -6.97 -7.14 -46.71
C THR A 135 -8.40 -7.21 -46.19
N LYS A 136 -9.36 -7.48 -47.07
CA LYS A 136 -10.79 -7.65 -46.73
C LYS A 136 -11.03 -9.09 -46.29
N GLY A 137 -11.76 -9.26 -45.19
CA GLY A 137 -12.15 -10.56 -44.66
C GLY A 137 -13.58 -10.94 -45.01
N ASN A 138 -13.92 -12.19 -44.79
CA ASN A 138 -15.25 -12.73 -45.02
C ASN A 138 -16.15 -12.58 -43.78
N CYS A 139 -17.16 -11.71 -43.87
CA CYS A 139 -18.14 -11.52 -42.79
C CYS A 139 -18.97 -12.79 -42.47
N ASP A 140 -19.02 -13.75 -43.39
CA ASP A 140 -19.79 -15.00 -43.24
C ASP A 140 -18.95 -16.18 -42.73
N GLU A 141 -17.74 -15.94 -42.19
CA GLU A 141 -16.84 -16.97 -41.64
C GLU A 141 -16.28 -16.64 -40.27
N ASN A 142 -16.78 -17.28 -39.21
CA ASN A 142 -16.24 -17.12 -37.86
C ASN A 142 -15.06 -18.09 -37.58
N LEU A 143 -14.37 -17.91 -36.45
CA LEU A 143 -13.21 -18.73 -36.06
C LEU A 143 -13.52 -20.23 -35.95
N GLU A 144 -14.74 -20.61 -35.57
CA GLU A 144 -15.19 -22.01 -35.52
C GLU A 144 -15.37 -22.61 -36.92
N THR A 145 -15.88 -21.84 -37.88
CA THR A 145 -15.94 -22.27 -39.28
C THR A 145 -14.55 -22.43 -39.90
N LEU A 146 -13.59 -21.55 -39.54
CA LEU A 146 -12.19 -21.68 -39.96
C LEU A 146 -11.51 -22.92 -39.34
N GLU A 147 -11.77 -23.20 -38.06
CA GLU A 147 -11.33 -24.43 -37.38
C GLU A 147 -11.84 -25.69 -38.10
N ASN A 148 -13.11 -25.72 -38.48
CA ASN A 148 -13.68 -26.81 -39.27
C ASN A 148 -13.08 -26.91 -40.69
N LYS A 149 -12.80 -25.78 -41.35
CA LYS A 149 -12.20 -25.77 -42.70
C LYS A 149 -10.75 -26.27 -42.72
N ILE A 150 -9.93 -25.91 -41.72
CA ILE A 150 -8.52 -26.33 -41.65
C ILE A 150 -8.39 -27.82 -41.30
N VAL A 151 -9.23 -28.32 -40.39
CA VAL A 151 -9.29 -29.75 -40.06
C VAL A 151 -9.63 -30.59 -41.30
N ASN A 152 -10.65 -30.18 -42.05
CA ASN A 152 -11.15 -30.90 -43.22
C ASN A 152 -10.41 -30.59 -44.55
N MET A 153 -9.35 -29.77 -44.54
CA MET A 153 -8.55 -29.38 -45.72
C MET A 153 -9.38 -28.75 -46.87
N VAL A 154 -10.41 -27.97 -46.54
CA VAL A 154 -11.39 -27.45 -47.52
C VAL A 154 -10.93 -26.13 -48.18
N ALA A 155 -9.94 -25.44 -47.63
CA ALA A 155 -9.48 -24.14 -48.12
C ALA A 155 -7.95 -23.96 -48.06
N GLN A 156 -7.42 -22.98 -48.79
CA GLN A 156 -6.00 -22.62 -48.78
C GLN A 156 -5.60 -22.05 -47.41
N LEU A 157 -4.46 -22.52 -46.88
CA LEU A 157 -3.95 -22.16 -45.55
C LEU A 157 -3.62 -20.68 -45.41
N GLU A 158 -3.21 -20.02 -46.49
CA GLU A 158 -2.96 -18.58 -46.54
C GLU A 158 -4.24 -17.76 -46.30
N ASN A 159 -5.34 -18.13 -46.98
CA ASN A 159 -6.64 -17.50 -46.77
C ASN A 159 -7.14 -17.74 -45.34
N ILE A 160 -7.04 -18.98 -44.83
CA ILE A 160 -7.41 -19.31 -43.45
C ILE A 160 -6.60 -18.46 -42.46
N SER A 161 -5.29 -18.29 -42.68
CA SER A 161 -4.45 -17.47 -41.80
C SER A 161 -4.84 -15.99 -41.84
N SER A 162 -5.13 -15.45 -43.02
CA SER A 162 -5.57 -14.07 -43.22
C SER A 162 -6.90 -13.80 -42.50
N GLU A 163 -7.91 -14.63 -42.74
CA GLU A 163 -9.22 -14.51 -42.08
C GLU A 163 -9.10 -14.64 -40.55
N THR A 164 -8.31 -15.60 -40.07
CA THR A 164 -8.04 -15.75 -38.63
C THR A 164 -7.43 -14.48 -38.03
N GLN A 165 -6.43 -13.90 -38.70
CA GLN A 165 -5.79 -12.66 -38.27
C GLN A 165 -6.77 -11.47 -38.27
N ILE A 166 -7.65 -11.36 -39.26
CA ILE A 166 -8.67 -10.29 -39.31
C ILE A 166 -9.63 -10.41 -38.12
N LEU A 167 -10.13 -11.62 -37.84
CA LEU A 167 -11.02 -11.89 -36.71
C LEU A 167 -10.33 -11.65 -35.36
N THR A 168 -9.03 -11.92 -35.24
CA THR A 168 -8.25 -11.62 -34.03
C THR A 168 -7.71 -10.19 -33.94
N SER A 169 -7.96 -9.32 -34.92
CA SER A 169 -7.43 -7.95 -34.91
C SER A 169 -8.06 -7.05 -33.83
N ASN A 170 -9.35 -7.21 -33.54
CA ASN A 170 -10.04 -6.44 -32.51
C ASN A 170 -9.97 -7.16 -31.14
N VAL A 171 -8.82 -7.02 -30.50
CA VAL A 171 -8.47 -7.63 -29.21
C VAL A 171 -9.53 -7.43 -28.13
N SER A 172 -10.19 -6.27 -28.09
CA SER A 172 -11.22 -5.92 -27.09
C SER A 172 -12.54 -6.67 -27.23
N LYS A 173 -12.75 -7.40 -28.33
CA LYS A 173 -13.97 -8.21 -28.58
C LYS A 173 -13.77 -9.72 -28.43
N MET A 174 -12.54 -10.19 -28.15
CA MET A 174 -12.28 -11.63 -28.04
C MET A 174 -13.01 -12.27 -26.86
N THR A 175 -13.57 -13.46 -27.08
CA THR A 175 -14.04 -14.35 -26.01
C THR A 175 -13.01 -15.45 -25.71
N PRO A 176 -13.13 -16.17 -24.57
CA PRO A 176 -12.29 -17.32 -24.27
C PRO A 176 -12.37 -18.46 -25.30
N GLU A 177 -13.52 -18.59 -25.97
CA GLU A 177 -13.77 -19.54 -27.05
C GLU A 177 -13.02 -19.11 -28.32
N ASN A 178 -13.08 -17.82 -28.68
CA ASN A 178 -12.34 -17.27 -29.83
C ASN A 178 -10.83 -17.49 -29.68
N ILE A 179 -10.27 -17.27 -28.48
CA ILE A 179 -8.85 -17.54 -28.18
C ILE A 179 -8.51 -19.02 -28.41
N THR A 180 -9.41 -19.93 -28.01
CA THR A 180 -9.22 -21.37 -28.14
C THR A 180 -9.22 -21.81 -29.61
N SER A 181 -10.22 -21.39 -30.40
CA SER A 181 -10.30 -21.72 -31.83
C SER A 181 -9.17 -21.09 -32.64
N ALA A 182 -8.85 -19.82 -32.41
CA ALA A 182 -7.72 -19.16 -33.07
C ALA A 182 -6.38 -19.88 -32.76
N ALA A 183 -6.17 -20.32 -31.51
CA ALA A 183 -4.97 -21.08 -31.15
C ALA A 183 -4.88 -22.43 -31.86
N ARG A 184 -6.01 -23.13 -32.08
CA ARG A 184 -6.04 -24.39 -32.85
C ARG A 184 -5.75 -24.16 -34.33
N VAL A 185 -6.41 -23.18 -34.96
CA VAL A 185 -6.21 -22.85 -36.37
C VAL A 185 -4.75 -22.49 -36.64
N VAL A 186 -4.16 -21.62 -35.82
CA VAL A 186 -2.75 -21.23 -35.92
C VAL A 186 -1.80 -22.39 -35.61
N GLY A 187 -2.14 -23.25 -34.65
CA GLY A 187 -1.39 -24.47 -34.36
C GLY A 187 -1.31 -25.41 -35.58
N GLU A 188 -2.41 -25.57 -36.31
CA GLU A 188 -2.45 -26.34 -37.55
C GLU A 188 -1.73 -25.67 -38.73
N ILE A 189 -1.66 -24.33 -38.80
CA ILE A 189 -0.84 -23.63 -39.80
C ILE A 189 0.66 -23.85 -39.55
N PHE A 190 1.09 -23.88 -38.28
CA PHE A 190 2.48 -24.18 -37.91
C PHE A 190 2.84 -25.67 -37.99
N ASN A 191 1.86 -26.57 -38.04
CA ASN A 191 2.07 -28.02 -38.18
C ASN A 191 2.85 -28.31 -39.47
N THR A 192 4.10 -28.76 -39.30
CA THR A 192 5.03 -29.03 -40.41
C THR A 192 4.46 -30.01 -41.44
N SER A 193 3.58 -30.93 -41.03
CA SER A 193 2.89 -31.88 -41.91
C SER A 193 1.98 -31.22 -42.96
N ARG A 194 1.54 -29.98 -42.73
CA ARG A 194 0.62 -29.24 -43.60
C ARG A 194 1.32 -28.42 -44.69
N ASN A 195 2.65 -28.26 -44.63
CA ASN A 195 3.44 -27.50 -45.61
C ASN A 195 2.90 -26.10 -45.97
N ALA A 196 2.39 -25.34 -44.98
CA ALA A 196 1.96 -23.96 -45.20
C ALA A 196 3.10 -23.05 -45.69
N SER A 197 2.74 -22.06 -46.53
CA SER A 197 3.65 -21.04 -47.07
C SER A 197 4.29 -20.17 -45.98
N PHE A 198 5.34 -19.43 -46.33
CA PHE A 198 6.00 -18.53 -45.39
C PHE A 198 5.08 -17.38 -44.97
N GLU A 199 4.33 -16.84 -45.93
CA GLU A 199 3.35 -15.77 -45.80
C GLU A 199 2.24 -16.18 -44.82
N ALA A 200 1.66 -17.37 -45.00
CA ALA A 200 0.67 -17.91 -44.07
C ALA A 200 1.24 -18.06 -42.65
N LYS A 201 2.50 -18.49 -42.49
CA LYS A 201 3.15 -18.63 -41.18
C LYS A 201 3.46 -17.27 -40.54
N ASP A 202 3.90 -16.26 -41.30
CA ASP A 202 4.14 -14.90 -40.79
C ASP A 202 2.84 -14.20 -40.34
N THR A 203 1.77 -14.34 -41.13
CA THR A 203 0.42 -13.90 -40.73
C THR A 203 -0.03 -14.62 -39.45
N ALA A 204 0.19 -15.93 -39.35
CA ALA A 204 -0.12 -16.71 -38.15
C ALA A 204 0.69 -16.28 -36.90
N VAL A 205 1.97 -15.88 -37.03
CA VAL A 205 2.73 -15.27 -35.91
C VAL A 205 2.12 -13.92 -35.50
N SER A 206 1.53 -13.18 -36.45
CA SER A 206 0.82 -11.94 -36.16
C SER A 206 -0.46 -12.20 -35.34
N THR A 207 -1.20 -13.26 -35.63
CA THR A 207 -2.30 -13.75 -34.78
C THR A 207 -1.81 -14.13 -33.38
N VAL A 208 -0.68 -14.85 -33.25
CA VAL A 208 -0.08 -15.13 -31.92
C VAL A 208 0.20 -13.83 -31.15
N SER A 209 0.75 -12.81 -31.83
CA SER A 209 0.99 -11.49 -31.22
C SER A 209 -0.30 -10.79 -30.77
N GLN A 210 -1.41 -10.98 -31.48
CA GLN A 210 -2.74 -10.47 -31.11
C GLN A 210 -3.32 -11.22 -29.90
N LEU A 211 -3.23 -12.56 -29.86
CA LEU A 211 -3.68 -13.38 -28.72
C LEU A 211 -2.92 -13.01 -27.43
N LEU A 212 -1.62 -12.73 -27.51
CA LEU A 212 -0.80 -12.26 -26.39
C LEU A 212 -1.15 -10.82 -25.93
N SER A 213 -1.89 -10.05 -26.76
CA SER A 213 -2.36 -8.70 -26.42
C SER A 213 -3.67 -8.69 -25.62
N VAL A 214 -4.41 -9.79 -25.57
CA VAL A 214 -5.75 -9.88 -24.93
C VAL A 214 -5.70 -9.53 -23.44
N GLY A 215 -6.76 -8.88 -22.94
CA GLY A 215 -6.93 -8.56 -21.52
C GLY A 215 -6.79 -9.80 -20.62
N GLU A 216 -6.07 -9.64 -19.51
CA GLU A 216 -5.76 -10.74 -18.58
C GLU A 216 -7.03 -11.33 -17.97
N ASP A 217 -8.05 -10.49 -17.73
CA ASP A 217 -9.37 -10.83 -17.24
C ASP A 217 -10.15 -11.79 -18.16
N VAL A 218 -10.01 -11.62 -19.48
CA VAL A 218 -10.57 -12.55 -20.49
C VAL A 218 -9.70 -13.80 -20.60
N PHE A 219 -8.37 -13.64 -20.65
CA PHE A 219 -7.45 -14.75 -20.87
C PHE A 219 -7.47 -15.77 -19.71
N GLN A 220 -7.69 -15.33 -18.48
CA GLN A 220 -7.84 -16.22 -17.32
C GLN A 220 -9.08 -17.13 -17.39
N GLN A 221 -10.12 -16.75 -18.14
CA GLN A 221 -11.35 -17.53 -18.30
C GLN A 221 -11.22 -18.67 -19.34
N VAL A 222 -10.15 -18.71 -20.13
CA VAL A 222 -9.91 -19.77 -21.13
C VAL A 222 -9.80 -21.14 -20.44
N PRO A 223 -10.56 -22.17 -20.84
CA PRO A 223 -10.46 -23.49 -20.22
C PRO A 223 -9.03 -24.07 -20.23
N VAL A 224 -8.62 -24.72 -19.13
CA VAL A 224 -7.36 -25.52 -19.04
C VAL A 224 -7.65 -27.02 -19.18
N ALA A 225 -8.89 -27.38 -19.53
CA ALA A 225 -9.38 -28.76 -19.48
C ALA A 225 -8.74 -29.63 -20.56
N ALA A 226 -8.24 -30.80 -20.15
CA ALA A 226 -7.84 -31.86 -21.06
C ALA A 226 -9.09 -32.56 -21.66
N PRO A 227 -9.04 -33.11 -22.89
CA PRO A 227 -7.82 -33.43 -23.66
C PRO A 227 -7.20 -32.25 -24.43
N ASP A 228 -8.02 -31.42 -25.07
CA ASP A 228 -7.59 -30.48 -26.12
C ASP A 228 -7.17 -29.11 -25.60
N ASP A 229 -6.04 -29.07 -24.92
CA ASP A 229 -5.37 -27.83 -24.50
C ASP A 229 -4.69 -27.15 -25.69
N ALA A 230 -5.50 -26.37 -26.43
CA ALA A 230 -5.13 -25.66 -27.65
C ALA A 230 -3.87 -24.80 -27.50
N LEU A 231 -3.69 -24.16 -26.33
CA LEU A 231 -2.54 -23.30 -26.05
C LEU A 231 -1.26 -24.15 -25.87
N THR A 232 -1.34 -25.29 -25.17
CA THR A 232 -0.23 -26.24 -25.09
C THR A 232 0.19 -26.75 -26.47
N THR A 233 -0.78 -27.13 -27.32
CA THR A 233 -0.51 -27.56 -28.70
C THR A 233 0.12 -26.43 -29.52
N LEU A 234 -0.39 -25.20 -29.42
CA LEU A 234 0.16 -24.03 -30.10
C LEU A 234 1.63 -23.80 -29.73
N ILE A 235 2.01 -23.85 -28.45
CA ILE A 235 3.42 -23.71 -28.03
C ILE A 235 4.30 -24.78 -28.68
N GLN A 236 3.85 -26.04 -28.71
CA GLN A 236 4.61 -27.15 -29.30
C GLN A 236 4.76 -27.02 -30.83
N GLN A 237 3.75 -26.50 -31.52
CA GLN A 237 3.81 -26.23 -32.95
C GLN A 237 4.69 -25.02 -33.26
N MET A 238 4.64 -23.96 -32.45
CA MET A 238 5.56 -22.82 -32.56
C MET A 238 7.02 -23.23 -32.34
N GLU A 239 7.31 -24.06 -31.33
CA GLU A 239 8.64 -24.65 -31.13
C GLU A 239 9.12 -25.41 -32.39
N SER A 240 8.22 -26.15 -33.04
CA SER A 240 8.54 -26.92 -34.24
C SER A 240 8.74 -26.00 -35.46
N TYR A 241 7.93 -24.96 -35.58
CA TYR A 241 8.08 -23.90 -36.58
C TYR A 241 9.44 -23.20 -36.46
N SER A 242 9.94 -22.93 -35.23
CA SER A 242 11.22 -22.25 -35.00
C SER A 242 12.47 -23.00 -35.49
N LEU A 243 12.36 -24.30 -35.81
CA LEU A 243 13.41 -25.08 -36.48
C LEU A 243 13.27 -25.09 -38.01
N SER A 244 12.11 -24.67 -38.53
CA SER A 244 11.73 -24.78 -39.94
C SER A 244 11.98 -23.53 -40.79
N LEU A 245 12.30 -22.36 -40.19
CA LEU A 245 12.63 -21.18 -41.00
C LEU A 245 14.03 -21.29 -41.62
N ASP A 246 14.19 -20.73 -42.81
CA ASP A 246 15.46 -20.68 -43.54
C ASP A 246 16.29 -19.45 -43.13
N SER A 247 16.69 -19.44 -41.85
CA SER A 247 17.52 -18.39 -41.20
C SER A 247 16.91 -16.97 -41.15
N THR A 248 15.66 -16.80 -41.59
CA THR A 248 14.91 -15.54 -41.48
C THR A 248 14.45 -15.28 -40.04
N SER A 249 14.30 -14.00 -39.71
CA SER A 249 13.70 -13.53 -38.46
C SER A 249 12.23 -13.17 -38.69
N VAL A 250 11.35 -13.58 -37.79
CA VAL A 250 9.97 -13.09 -37.74
C VAL A 250 9.77 -12.39 -36.41
N VAL A 251 9.59 -11.07 -36.43
CA VAL A 251 9.44 -10.24 -35.23
C VAL A 251 8.10 -9.50 -35.29
N LYS A 252 7.24 -9.78 -34.30
CA LYS A 252 5.97 -9.09 -34.06
C LYS A 252 5.97 -8.55 -32.62
N PRO A 253 5.15 -7.53 -32.28
CA PRO A 253 5.26 -6.81 -31.00
C PRO A 253 5.31 -7.65 -29.72
N ASN A 254 4.60 -8.78 -29.65
CA ASN A 254 4.61 -9.66 -28.47
C ASN A 254 5.40 -10.96 -28.62
N VAL A 255 5.92 -11.25 -29.83
CA VAL A 255 6.56 -12.53 -30.14
C VAL A 255 7.61 -12.39 -31.23
N ALA A 256 8.79 -12.99 -31.01
CA ALA A 256 9.83 -13.11 -32.02
C ALA A 256 10.23 -14.58 -32.20
N VAL A 257 10.51 -14.98 -33.44
CA VAL A 257 11.00 -16.31 -33.83
C VAL A 257 12.24 -16.14 -34.71
N GLN A 258 13.29 -16.90 -34.42
CA GLN A 258 14.56 -16.87 -35.14
C GLN A 258 15.10 -18.30 -35.30
N THR A 259 15.49 -18.68 -36.52
CA THR A 259 16.27 -19.91 -36.75
C THR A 259 17.73 -19.57 -37.03
N VAL A 260 18.65 -20.40 -36.56
CA VAL A 260 20.10 -20.27 -36.76
C VAL A 260 20.66 -21.61 -37.22
N LEU A 261 21.38 -21.60 -38.33
CA LEU A 261 22.13 -22.75 -38.85
C LEU A 261 23.63 -22.56 -38.56
N PHE A 262 24.29 -23.58 -38.03
CA PHE A 262 25.73 -23.54 -37.74
C PHE A 262 26.41 -24.90 -37.99
N SER A 263 27.60 -24.83 -38.60
CA SER A 263 28.25 -26.02 -39.20
C SER A 263 29.35 -26.66 -38.36
N THR A 264 29.77 -26.03 -37.27
CA THR A 264 30.88 -26.49 -36.41
C THR A 264 30.45 -26.61 -34.95
N LYS A 265 31.34 -27.07 -34.06
CA LYS A 265 31.10 -27.03 -32.60
C LYS A 265 31.08 -25.58 -32.14
N SER A 266 29.89 -24.98 -32.19
CA SER A 266 29.68 -23.55 -32.02
C SER A 266 28.60 -23.33 -30.97
N THR A 267 28.93 -22.54 -29.96
CA THR A 267 27.94 -21.91 -29.09
C THR A 267 27.16 -20.87 -29.88
N VAL A 268 25.87 -20.71 -29.56
CA VAL A 268 25.00 -19.70 -30.18
C VAL A 268 24.39 -18.84 -29.07
N LEU A 269 24.71 -17.55 -29.08
CA LEU A 269 24.12 -16.55 -28.21
C LEU A 269 22.99 -15.86 -28.97
N PHE A 270 21.78 -15.90 -28.43
CA PHE A 270 20.66 -15.09 -28.89
C PHE A 270 20.38 -14.02 -27.83
N SER A 271 20.28 -12.76 -28.26
CA SER A 271 20.20 -11.59 -27.39
C SER A 271 19.04 -10.67 -27.80
N VAL A 272 18.24 -10.26 -26.81
CA VAL A 272 17.16 -9.28 -26.94
C VAL A 272 17.58 -7.97 -26.25
N LYS A 273 17.46 -6.86 -26.98
CA LYS A 273 17.74 -5.51 -26.49
C LYS A 273 16.49 -4.85 -25.91
N LYS A 274 16.67 -4.06 -24.84
CA LYS A 274 15.68 -3.17 -24.24
C LYS A 274 15.22 -2.13 -25.26
N GLY A 275 14.04 -2.33 -25.80
CA GLY A 275 13.36 -1.37 -26.67
C GLY A 275 13.11 -0.02 -25.97
N ASP A 276 12.76 0.99 -26.76
CA ASP A 276 12.15 2.22 -26.21
C ASP A 276 10.71 1.98 -25.75
N SER A 277 10.08 0.87 -26.12
CA SER A 277 8.70 0.49 -25.83
C SER A 277 8.61 -0.91 -25.22
N ASP A 278 7.44 -1.27 -24.69
CA ASP A 278 7.14 -2.62 -24.16
C ASP A 278 6.97 -3.69 -25.26
N SER A 279 7.25 -3.35 -26.52
CA SER A 279 7.08 -4.19 -27.71
C SER A 279 8.41 -4.58 -28.35
N LEU A 280 8.46 -5.77 -28.95
CA LEU A 280 9.57 -6.19 -29.80
C LEU A 280 9.50 -5.47 -31.15
N ILE A 281 10.65 -4.99 -31.62
CA ILE A 281 10.79 -4.28 -32.89
C ILE A 281 11.82 -4.97 -33.79
N SER A 282 11.74 -4.77 -35.10
CA SER A 282 12.78 -5.28 -36.01
C SER A 282 14.16 -4.70 -35.62
N GLY A 283 15.16 -5.57 -35.52
CA GLY A 283 16.50 -5.21 -34.99
C GLY A 283 16.64 -5.23 -33.46
N SER A 284 15.58 -5.53 -32.68
CA SER A 284 15.71 -5.75 -31.22
C SER A 284 16.34 -7.08 -30.85
N ILE A 285 16.40 -8.03 -31.78
CA ILE A 285 17.04 -9.35 -31.61
C ILE A 285 18.36 -9.41 -32.37
N THR A 286 19.33 -10.11 -31.79
CA THR A 286 20.68 -10.31 -32.34
C THR A 286 21.14 -11.74 -32.08
N VAL A 287 21.98 -12.27 -32.97
CA VAL A 287 22.53 -13.64 -32.90
C VAL A 287 24.03 -13.59 -33.12
N ASP A 288 24.78 -14.07 -32.13
CA ASP A 288 26.23 -14.23 -32.21
C ASP A 288 26.60 -15.72 -32.13
N THR A 289 27.66 -16.11 -32.83
CA THR A 289 28.15 -17.51 -32.83
C THR A 289 29.58 -17.60 -32.31
N ASN A 290 29.93 -18.75 -31.72
CA ASN A 290 31.23 -19.03 -31.11
C ASN A 290 31.55 -18.16 -29.87
N VAL A 291 30.51 -17.69 -29.16
CA VAL A 291 30.65 -16.91 -27.91
C VAL A 291 30.83 -17.84 -26.70
N SER A 292 31.84 -17.62 -25.86
CA SER A 292 32.15 -18.55 -24.76
C SER A 292 31.25 -18.42 -23.52
N ASN A 293 30.79 -17.20 -23.20
CA ASN A 293 29.92 -16.89 -22.06
C ASN A 293 28.94 -15.77 -22.46
N PRO A 294 27.77 -15.64 -21.81
CA PRO A 294 26.92 -14.46 -21.97
C PRO A 294 27.69 -13.19 -21.62
N ASN A 295 27.45 -12.12 -22.38
CA ASN A 295 28.09 -10.81 -22.18
C ASN A 295 26.99 -9.73 -22.21
N PRO A 296 26.28 -9.52 -21.09
CA PRO A 296 25.22 -8.52 -21.01
C PRO A 296 25.79 -7.10 -20.89
N ASP A 297 25.18 -6.18 -21.61
CA ASP A 297 25.41 -4.73 -21.53
C ASP A 297 24.19 -3.98 -20.99
N ALA A 298 24.27 -2.65 -20.85
CA ALA A 298 23.15 -1.85 -20.33
C ALA A 298 21.88 -1.91 -21.22
N GLU A 299 22.03 -2.17 -22.52
CA GLU A 299 20.93 -2.36 -23.47
C GLU A 299 20.34 -3.78 -23.41
N THR A 300 21.03 -4.74 -22.81
CA THR A 300 20.60 -6.14 -22.76
C THR A 300 19.39 -6.31 -21.85
N GLU A 301 18.32 -6.87 -22.41
CA GLU A 301 17.13 -7.25 -21.66
C GLU A 301 17.13 -8.75 -21.33
N LEU A 302 17.52 -9.58 -22.29
CA LEU A 302 17.49 -11.04 -22.18
C LEU A 302 18.53 -11.67 -23.11
N GLN A 303 19.30 -12.63 -22.61
CA GLN A 303 20.19 -13.46 -23.43
C GLN A 303 19.95 -14.95 -23.15
N ILE A 304 20.10 -15.79 -24.16
CA ILE A 304 20.21 -17.25 -24.05
C ILE A 304 21.42 -17.74 -24.85
N LEU A 305 22.33 -18.43 -24.18
CA LEU A 305 23.48 -19.09 -24.77
C LEU A 305 23.22 -20.59 -24.83
N LEU A 306 23.09 -21.14 -26.04
CA LEU A 306 23.02 -22.58 -26.28
C LEU A 306 24.42 -23.11 -26.59
N ASN A 307 24.86 -24.12 -25.83
CA ASN A 307 26.07 -24.88 -26.10
C ASN A 307 25.70 -26.32 -26.48
N THR A 308 25.95 -26.69 -27.73
CA THR A 308 25.84 -28.08 -28.24
C THR A 308 27.19 -28.62 -28.67
N SER A 309 27.33 -29.95 -28.59
CA SER A 309 28.57 -30.67 -28.88
C SER A 309 28.61 -31.31 -30.28
N LYS A 310 27.54 -31.18 -31.08
CA LYS A 310 27.50 -31.62 -32.48
C LYS A 310 27.66 -30.47 -33.48
N SER A 311 28.14 -30.81 -34.67
CA SER A 311 28.25 -29.97 -35.86
C SER A 311 27.05 -30.18 -36.80
N ASN A 312 26.67 -29.16 -37.55
CA ASN A 312 25.52 -29.16 -38.48
C ASN A 312 24.16 -29.35 -37.77
N THR A 313 23.83 -28.45 -36.84
CA THR A 313 22.53 -28.44 -36.15
C THR A 313 21.76 -27.16 -36.47
N LYS A 314 20.43 -27.23 -36.56
CA LYS A 314 19.56 -26.05 -36.49
C LYS A 314 19.22 -25.75 -35.04
N CYS A 315 19.30 -24.47 -34.65
CA CYS A 315 18.75 -23.93 -33.42
C CYS A 315 17.55 -23.03 -33.74
N GLY A 316 16.45 -23.22 -33.01
CA GLY A 316 15.27 -22.36 -33.04
C GLY A 316 15.13 -21.59 -31.73
N PHE A 317 14.93 -20.28 -31.83
CA PHE A 317 14.69 -19.40 -30.69
C PHE A 317 13.31 -18.77 -30.80
N ILE A 318 12.64 -18.65 -29.66
CA ILE A 318 11.35 -17.95 -29.55
C ILE A 318 11.39 -17.05 -28.32
N VAL A 319 10.90 -15.82 -28.43
CA VAL A 319 10.67 -14.92 -27.29
C VAL A 319 9.19 -14.57 -27.23
N TYR A 320 8.60 -14.67 -26.04
CA TYR A 320 7.27 -14.16 -25.72
C TYR A 320 7.40 -12.99 -24.72
N GLN A 321 6.75 -11.85 -24.98
CA GLN A 321 6.82 -10.66 -24.08
C GLN A 321 6.09 -10.86 -22.74
N ASN A 322 5.21 -11.85 -22.63
CA ASN A 322 4.44 -12.15 -21.43
C ASN A 322 4.16 -13.66 -21.30
N SER A 323 3.66 -14.07 -20.12
CA SER A 323 3.46 -15.46 -19.74
C SER A 323 2.04 -16.00 -19.91
N LYS A 324 1.15 -15.32 -20.66
CA LYS A 324 -0.27 -15.70 -20.78
C LYS A 324 -0.49 -17.13 -21.26
N PHE A 325 0.31 -17.61 -22.21
CA PHE A 325 0.22 -18.99 -22.69
C PHE A 325 0.68 -20.05 -21.66
N PHE A 326 1.38 -19.65 -20.60
CA PHE A 326 2.11 -20.51 -19.67
C PHE A 326 1.53 -20.41 -18.24
N ARG A 327 0.24 -20.77 -18.12
CA ARG A 327 -0.59 -20.53 -16.93
C ARG A 327 -0.26 -21.51 -15.78
N SER A 328 0.52 -21.02 -14.83
CA SER A 328 0.95 -21.78 -13.64
C SER A 328 -0.15 -21.97 -12.59
N LYS A 329 -0.11 -23.10 -11.87
CA LYS A 329 -0.94 -23.35 -10.68
C LYS A 329 -0.17 -22.99 -9.40
N ILE A 330 1.15 -23.13 -9.42
CA ILE A 330 2.08 -22.87 -8.30
C ILE A 330 2.36 -21.37 -8.14
N PHE A 331 2.71 -20.67 -9.23
CA PHE A 331 3.04 -19.24 -9.23
C PHE A 331 1.86 -18.42 -9.75
N LYS A 332 1.33 -17.53 -8.91
CA LYS A 332 0.19 -16.66 -9.24
C LYS A 332 0.62 -15.19 -9.10
N PRO A 333 0.89 -14.48 -10.20
CA PRO A 333 1.22 -13.06 -10.13
C PRO A 333 0.02 -12.24 -9.65
N LYS A 334 0.26 -11.23 -8.83
CA LYS A 334 -0.71 -10.22 -8.38
C LYS A 334 -0.47 -8.84 -8.99
N SER A 335 0.65 -8.66 -9.69
CA SER A 335 1.12 -7.39 -10.24
C SER A 335 1.42 -7.50 -11.74
N ASN A 336 1.56 -6.36 -12.41
CA ASN A 336 1.81 -6.29 -13.86
C ASN A 336 3.30 -6.40 -14.21
N PHE A 337 4.12 -7.12 -13.44
CA PHE A 337 5.55 -7.28 -13.76
C PHE A 337 5.71 -8.12 -15.04
N SER A 338 6.52 -7.64 -15.99
CA SER A 338 6.77 -8.38 -17.24
C SER A 338 7.52 -9.69 -16.95
N GLN A 339 6.86 -10.81 -17.22
CA GLN A 339 7.45 -12.14 -17.22
C GLN A 339 7.64 -12.59 -18.67
N LYS A 340 8.82 -12.31 -19.24
CA LYS A 340 9.18 -12.81 -20.58
C LYS A 340 9.54 -14.29 -20.52
N ILE A 341 9.33 -14.98 -21.63
CA ILE A 341 9.62 -16.41 -21.79
C ILE A 341 10.50 -16.57 -23.01
N ILE A 342 11.55 -17.37 -22.87
CA ILE A 342 12.50 -17.64 -23.94
C ILE A 342 12.64 -19.13 -24.18
N SER A 343 12.43 -19.54 -25.43
CA SER A 343 12.62 -20.90 -25.90
C SER A 343 13.93 -20.99 -26.67
N GLY A 344 14.69 -22.04 -26.40
CA GLY A 344 15.86 -22.42 -27.20
C GLY A 344 15.78 -23.90 -27.48
N LYS A 345 15.57 -24.27 -28.74
CA LYS A 345 15.36 -25.66 -29.20
C LYS A 345 16.40 -26.05 -30.23
N THR A 346 16.80 -27.32 -30.21
CA THR A 346 17.73 -27.92 -31.19
C THR A 346 17.02 -29.03 -31.95
N ASP A 347 17.49 -29.31 -33.17
CA ASP A 347 16.95 -30.35 -34.07
C ASP A 347 17.18 -31.82 -33.59
N GLU A 348 17.60 -32.02 -32.34
CA GLU A 348 17.98 -33.34 -31.83
C GLU A 348 16.83 -34.05 -31.10
N THR A 349 16.57 -35.30 -31.48
CA THR A 349 15.35 -36.03 -31.08
C THR A 349 15.49 -36.96 -29.86
N LYS A 350 16.69 -37.19 -29.28
CA LYS A 350 16.87 -38.12 -28.14
C LYS A 350 17.94 -37.72 -27.09
N LYS A 351 17.68 -38.19 -25.87
CA LYS A 351 18.22 -37.88 -24.52
C LYS A 351 19.75 -37.88 -24.25
N ASP A 352 20.64 -38.16 -25.21
CA ASP A 352 22.02 -38.56 -24.90
C ASP A 352 23.10 -37.44 -24.97
N GLN A 353 22.71 -36.16 -25.02
CA GLN A 353 23.64 -35.03 -25.12
C GLN A 353 23.68 -34.19 -23.84
N ARG A 354 24.88 -33.77 -23.40
CA ARG A 354 25.06 -32.72 -22.37
C ARG A 354 24.83 -31.34 -22.99
N THR A 355 23.57 -30.97 -23.19
CA THR A 355 23.23 -29.60 -23.59
C THR A 355 23.38 -28.67 -22.39
N SER A 356 24.02 -27.52 -22.60
CA SER A 356 24.22 -26.50 -21.56
C SER A 356 23.60 -25.20 -22.04
N VAL A 357 22.66 -24.67 -21.27
CA VAL A 357 21.88 -23.47 -21.60
C VAL A 357 22.10 -22.45 -20.49
N GLU A 358 22.76 -21.34 -20.82
CA GLU A 358 22.91 -20.21 -19.90
C GLU A 358 21.93 -19.10 -20.29
N ILE A 359 21.22 -18.54 -19.31
CA ILE A 359 20.22 -17.49 -19.52
C ILE A 359 20.56 -16.31 -18.63
N VAL A 360 20.51 -15.11 -19.19
CA VAL A 360 20.69 -13.85 -18.48
C VAL A 360 19.43 -13.02 -18.66
N PHE A 361 18.84 -12.54 -17.56
CA PHE A 361 17.61 -11.75 -17.58
C PHE A 361 17.83 -10.43 -16.84
N ASN A 362 17.46 -9.30 -17.44
CA ASN A 362 17.48 -7.99 -16.80
C ASN A 362 16.06 -7.62 -16.32
N PRO A 363 15.76 -7.73 -15.01
CA PRO A 363 14.43 -7.50 -14.46
C PRO A 363 14.04 -6.02 -14.48
N ARG A 364 12.91 -5.70 -15.11
CA ARG A 364 12.38 -4.33 -15.15
C ARG A 364 11.41 -4.06 -13.99
N TYR A 365 11.87 -3.23 -13.04
CA TYR A 365 11.12 -2.71 -11.91
C TYR A 365 11.69 -1.34 -11.50
N ASP A 366 10.96 -0.58 -10.67
CA ASP A 366 11.50 0.64 -10.04
C ASP A 366 12.25 0.27 -8.74
N PRO A 367 13.59 0.43 -8.68
CA PRO A 367 14.38 0.06 -7.51
C PRO A 367 14.16 0.98 -6.28
N LYS A 368 13.43 2.09 -6.44
CA LYS A 368 13.01 2.97 -5.34
C LYS A 368 11.81 2.42 -4.58
N THR A 369 10.91 1.72 -5.27
CA THR A 369 9.65 1.18 -4.70
C THR A 369 9.67 -0.33 -4.51
N PHE A 370 10.57 -1.07 -5.16
CA PHE A 370 10.70 -2.52 -5.00
C PHE A 370 12.16 -2.98 -4.86
N GLN A 371 12.35 -4.15 -4.26
CA GLN A 371 13.58 -4.97 -4.32
C GLN A 371 13.23 -6.40 -4.69
N ILE A 372 14.14 -7.09 -5.38
CA ILE A 372 14.03 -8.53 -5.60
C ILE A 372 14.27 -9.22 -4.26
N HIS A 373 13.25 -9.92 -3.74
CA HIS A 373 13.40 -10.75 -2.54
C HIS A 373 14.03 -12.10 -2.91
N SER A 374 13.55 -12.71 -3.98
CA SER A 374 14.03 -13.99 -4.50
C SER A 374 13.59 -14.17 -5.95
N TYR A 375 14.34 -14.97 -6.71
CA TYR A 375 13.93 -15.45 -8.03
C TYR A 375 14.06 -16.97 -8.13
N ALA A 376 13.49 -17.56 -9.17
CA ALA A 376 13.67 -18.96 -9.56
C ALA A 376 13.91 -19.10 -11.07
N CYS A 377 14.85 -19.95 -11.45
CA CYS A 377 15.13 -20.37 -12.81
C CYS A 377 14.25 -21.58 -13.15
N VAL A 378 13.27 -21.42 -14.03
CA VAL A 378 12.28 -22.46 -14.32
C VAL A 378 12.19 -22.78 -15.81
N TYR A 379 11.63 -23.95 -16.10
CA TYR A 379 11.17 -24.32 -17.43
C TYR A 379 9.72 -24.80 -17.41
N TRP A 380 9.05 -24.70 -18.55
CA TRP A 380 7.68 -25.18 -18.70
C TRP A 380 7.64 -26.70 -18.85
N ASN A 381 7.04 -27.39 -17.88
CA ASN A 381 6.90 -28.84 -17.91
C ASN A 381 5.52 -29.22 -18.48
N PHE A 382 5.48 -29.58 -19.77
CA PHE A 382 4.27 -30.00 -20.48
C PHE A 382 3.51 -31.19 -19.85
N ILE A 383 4.18 -32.04 -19.07
CA ILE A 383 3.53 -33.16 -18.37
C ILE A 383 2.80 -32.67 -17.11
N LYS A 384 3.42 -31.76 -16.34
CA LYS A 384 2.80 -31.13 -15.17
C LYS A 384 1.77 -30.06 -15.54
N LYS A 385 1.89 -29.48 -16.75
CA LYS A 385 1.26 -28.23 -17.18
C LYS A 385 1.52 -27.11 -16.17
N ASP A 386 2.78 -26.97 -15.77
CA ASP A 386 3.24 -25.98 -14.80
C ASP A 386 4.77 -25.77 -14.90
N TRP A 387 5.29 -24.75 -14.21
CA TRP A 387 6.71 -24.49 -14.05
C TRP A 387 7.41 -25.57 -13.21
N ASP A 388 8.65 -25.89 -13.59
CA ASP A 388 9.49 -26.87 -12.92
C ASP A 388 10.95 -26.38 -12.87
N THR A 389 11.70 -26.81 -11.86
CA THR A 389 13.13 -26.45 -11.66
C THR A 389 14.07 -27.61 -11.97
N ASN A 390 13.57 -28.80 -12.28
CA ASN A 390 14.39 -29.97 -12.63
C ASN A 390 15.39 -29.65 -13.76
N GLY A 391 16.68 -29.82 -13.49
CA GLY A 391 17.77 -29.53 -14.43
C GLY A 391 18.16 -28.05 -14.53
N CYS A 392 17.40 -27.13 -13.93
CA CYS A 392 17.66 -25.69 -13.90
C CYS A 392 18.13 -25.23 -12.51
N HIS A 393 19.11 -24.34 -12.47
CA HIS A 393 19.64 -23.77 -11.23
C HIS A 393 20.11 -22.32 -11.42
N LYS A 394 20.19 -21.62 -10.30
CA LYS A 394 20.76 -20.27 -10.22
C LYS A 394 22.26 -20.33 -10.44
N ARG A 395 22.81 -19.24 -10.98
CA ARG A 395 24.25 -18.98 -10.99
C ARG A 395 24.50 -17.65 -10.29
N ARG A 396 25.58 -17.56 -9.50
CA ARG A 396 25.98 -16.29 -8.89
C ARG A 396 26.34 -15.29 -10.00
N GLY A 397 25.72 -14.12 -9.94
CA GLY A 397 25.85 -13.04 -10.92
C GLY A 397 26.17 -11.70 -10.28
N THR A 398 26.06 -10.64 -11.08
CA THR A 398 26.06 -9.24 -10.61
C THR A 398 24.67 -8.81 -10.15
N ASP A 399 24.57 -7.78 -9.29
CA ASP A 399 23.29 -7.33 -8.73
C ASP A 399 22.26 -6.82 -9.77
N GLU A 400 22.69 -6.50 -10.99
CA GLU A 400 21.84 -5.98 -12.07
C GLU A 400 21.15 -7.07 -12.91
N PHE A 401 21.73 -8.28 -12.99
CA PHE A 401 21.25 -9.33 -13.90
C PHE A 401 21.04 -10.67 -13.19
N LEU A 402 19.97 -11.36 -13.54
CA LEU A 402 19.64 -12.69 -13.02
C LEU A 402 20.22 -13.76 -13.96
N TYR A 403 21.02 -14.68 -13.41
CA TYR A 403 21.70 -15.72 -14.18
C TYR A 403 21.15 -17.11 -13.84
N CYS A 404 20.82 -17.86 -14.89
CA CYS A 404 20.29 -19.21 -14.81
C CYS A 404 21.12 -20.16 -15.69
N HIS A 405 21.26 -21.41 -15.25
CA HIS A 405 21.86 -22.48 -16.03
C HIS A 405 20.92 -23.70 -16.02
N CYS A 406 20.61 -24.22 -17.20
CA CYS A 406 19.78 -25.40 -17.42
C CYS A 406 20.49 -26.44 -18.29
N ASN A 407 20.24 -27.73 -18.04
CA ASN A 407 20.90 -28.85 -18.73
C ASN A 407 20.06 -29.50 -19.86
N HIS A 408 19.07 -28.77 -20.38
CA HIS A 408 18.13 -29.22 -21.42
C HIS A 408 17.65 -28.03 -22.26
N THR A 409 16.84 -28.27 -23.29
CA THR A 409 16.30 -27.26 -24.23
C THR A 409 14.78 -27.29 -24.21
N THR A 410 14.15 -26.24 -23.66
CA THR A 410 12.69 -26.10 -23.47
C THR A 410 12.32 -24.61 -23.46
N ASN A 411 11.10 -24.26 -23.03
CA ASN A 411 10.68 -22.89 -22.76
C ASN A 411 11.05 -22.49 -21.32
N PHE A 412 11.90 -21.47 -21.17
CA PHE A 412 12.43 -21.01 -19.89
C PHE A 412 11.82 -19.68 -19.47
N ALA A 413 11.73 -19.49 -18.15
CA ALA A 413 11.40 -18.21 -17.55
C ALA A 413 12.22 -17.98 -16.28
N VAL A 414 12.31 -16.72 -15.86
CA VAL A 414 12.70 -16.36 -14.50
C VAL A 414 11.44 -15.93 -13.77
N LEU A 415 11.14 -16.56 -12.64
CA LEU A 415 10.04 -16.16 -11.75
C LEU A 415 10.61 -15.30 -10.64
N MET A 416 10.35 -13.99 -10.68
CA MET A 416 10.77 -13.06 -9.63
C MET A 416 9.69 -12.92 -8.57
N SER A 417 10.12 -12.62 -7.34
CA SER A 417 9.26 -12.17 -6.26
C SER A 417 9.85 -10.93 -5.60
N PHE A 418 9.07 -9.86 -5.53
CA PHE A 418 9.50 -8.53 -5.12
C PHE A 418 8.99 -8.18 -3.72
N GLU A 419 9.82 -7.51 -2.93
CA GLU A 419 9.41 -6.88 -1.68
C GLU A 419 9.26 -5.38 -1.92
N LYS A 420 8.14 -4.80 -1.45
CA LYS A 420 7.85 -3.37 -1.61
C LYS A 420 8.64 -2.54 -0.60
N LYS A 421 9.43 -1.58 -1.10
CA LYS A 421 10.13 -0.56 -0.29
C LYS A 421 9.16 0.56 0.05
N TYR A 422 8.83 0.68 1.31
CA TYR A 422 7.94 1.73 1.82
C TYR A 422 8.77 2.96 2.22
N LYS A 423 8.63 4.06 1.48
CA LYS A 423 9.36 5.31 1.73
C LYS A 423 8.46 6.36 2.35
N TYR A 424 8.42 6.39 3.68
CA TYR A 424 7.75 7.46 4.41
C TYR A 424 8.53 8.79 4.28
N PRO A 425 7.89 9.95 4.09
CA PRO A 425 8.57 11.24 4.08
C PRO A 425 9.15 11.54 5.47
N ALA A 426 10.49 11.48 5.58
CA ALA A 426 11.22 11.61 6.85
C ALA A 426 10.87 12.90 7.65
N SER A 427 10.48 13.98 6.96
CA SER A 427 10.01 15.21 7.59
C SER A 427 8.72 15.03 8.42
N LEU A 428 7.79 14.18 7.99
CA LEU A 428 6.57 13.88 8.76
C LEU A 428 6.85 12.95 9.95
N ASP A 429 7.82 12.04 9.82
CA ASP A 429 8.24 11.17 10.93
C ASP A 429 8.86 11.99 12.06
N ILE A 430 9.78 12.91 11.72
CA ILE A 430 10.36 13.86 12.69
C ILE A 430 9.28 14.73 13.32
N LEU A 431 8.39 15.34 12.52
CA LEU A 431 7.33 16.22 13.00
C LEU A 431 6.37 15.49 13.95
N SER A 432 5.95 14.28 13.59
CA SER A 432 4.99 13.51 14.37
C SER A 432 5.58 12.97 15.68
N ASN A 433 6.82 12.47 15.68
CA ASN A 433 7.51 12.03 16.88
C ASN A 433 7.69 13.18 17.90
N VAL A 434 8.10 14.37 17.44
CA VAL A 434 8.24 15.56 18.30
C VAL A 434 6.88 16.03 18.83
N GLY A 435 5.86 16.09 17.98
CA GLY A 435 4.49 16.46 18.37
C GLY A 435 3.93 15.53 19.43
N CYS A 436 3.98 14.21 19.19
CA CYS A 436 3.53 13.18 20.12
C CYS A 436 4.27 13.25 21.46
N ALA A 437 5.60 13.45 21.49
CA ALA A 437 6.36 13.57 22.75
C ALA A 437 5.90 14.77 23.62
N LEU A 438 5.65 15.92 23.00
CA LEU A 438 5.09 17.10 23.69
C LEU A 438 3.66 16.86 24.18
N SER A 439 2.85 16.18 23.37
CA SER A 439 1.46 15.82 23.69
C SER A 439 1.34 14.82 24.84
N ILE A 440 2.15 13.76 24.83
CA ILE A 440 2.30 12.78 25.93
C ILE A 440 2.62 13.49 27.25
N THR A 441 3.57 14.43 27.22
CA THR A 441 3.98 15.21 28.40
C THR A 441 2.83 16.11 28.91
N GLY A 442 2.16 16.83 28.01
CA GLY A 442 1.01 17.69 28.36
C GLY A 442 -0.21 16.91 28.91
N LEU A 443 -0.50 15.74 28.33
CA LEU A 443 -1.57 14.85 28.78
C LEU A 443 -1.26 14.25 30.16
N ALA A 444 -0.04 13.79 30.40
CA ALA A 444 0.38 13.26 31.69
C ALA A 444 0.22 14.32 32.81
N LEU A 445 0.71 15.54 32.60
CA LEU A 445 0.56 16.65 33.55
C LEU A 445 -0.92 17.02 33.77
N THR A 446 -1.73 16.98 32.70
CA THR A 446 -3.18 17.22 32.76
C THR A 446 -3.91 16.16 33.60
N ILE A 447 -3.60 14.88 33.40
CA ILE A 447 -4.19 13.77 34.17
C ILE A 447 -3.85 13.91 35.66
N VAL A 448 -2.58 14.15 35.99
CA VAL A 448 -2.14 14.36 37.38
C VAL A 448 -2.87 15.53 38.03
N PHE A 449 -2.96 16.68 37.33
CA PHE A 449 -3.68 17.85 37.84
C PHE A 449 -5.18 17.58 38.05
N GLN A 450 -5.83 16.84 37.15
CA GLN A 450 -7.25 16.47 37.26
C GLN A 450 -7.50 15.51 38.44
N ILE A 451 -6.59 14.58 38.71
CA ILE A 451 -6.65 13.67 39.85
C ILE A 451 -6.47 14.45 41.17
N VAL A 452 -5.45 15.31 41.26
CA VAL A 452 -5.18 16.13 42.47
C VAL A 452 -6.31 17.11 42.76
N THR A 453 -6.89 17.75 41.73
CA THR A 453 -7.99 18.70 41.89
C THR A 453 -9.38 18.06 41.91
N ARG A 454 -9.47 16.71 41.92
CA ARG A 454 -10.74 15.95 41.91
C ARG A 454 -11.73 16.41 42.98
N ASN A 455 -11.27 16.72 44.19
CA ASN A 455 -12.13 17.14 45.30
C ASN A 455 -12.79 18.53 45.09
N VAL A 456 -12.32 19.31 44.11
CA VAL A 456 -12.84 20.65 43.78
C VAL A 456 -13.81 20.61 42.58
N ARG A 457 -13.89 19.48 41.87
CA ARG A 457 -14.64 19.33 40.61
C ARG A 457 -15.73 18.27 40.74
N LYS A 458 -16.79 18.38 39.92
CA LYS A 458 -17.83 17.33 39.87
C LYS A 458 -17.21 16.02 39.39
N THR A 459 -17.29 14.97 40.22
CA THR A 459 -16.67 13.65 39.98
C THR A 459 -16.93 13.08 38.58
N SER A 460 -18.16 13.23 38.06
CA SER A 460 -18.52 12.75 36.73
C SER A 460 -17.85 13.51 35.57
N VAL A 461 -17.52 14.79 35.74
CA VAL A 461 -16.81 15.59 34.71
C VAL A 461 -15.33 15.27 34.71
N THR A 462 -14.72 15.18 35.90
CA THR A 462 -13.33 14.75 36.05
C THR A 462 -13.12 13.35 35.47
N TRP A 463 -14.06 12.41 35.68
CA TRP A 463 -13.96 11.06 35.13
C TRP A 463 -13.92 11.01 33.60
N VAL A 464 -14.86 11.69 32.94
CA VAL A 464 -14.92 11.76 31.45
C VAL A 464 -13.63 12.37 30.90
N PHE A 465 -13.18 13.48 31.49
CA PHE A 465 -12.01 14.18 31.01
C PHE A 465 -10.69 13.41 31.25
N VAL A 466 -10.56 12.73 32.39
CA VAL A 466 -9.41 11.84 32.65
C VAL A 466 -9.43 10.63 31.71
N SER A 467 -10.61 10.04 31.44
CA SER A 467 -10.74 8.93 30.49
C SER A 467 -10.33 9.34 29.07
N LEU A 468 -10.79 10.50 28.60
CA LEU A 468 -10.38 11.10 27.32
C LEU A 468 -8.86 11.34 27.25
N CYS A 469 -8.27 11.96 28.28
CA CYS A 469 -6.83 12.21 28.29
C CYS A 469 -6.02 10.91 28.35
N THR A 470 -6.53 9.88 29.03
CA THR A 470 -5.87 8.57 29.17
C THR A 470 -5.91 7.78 27.87
N SER A 471 -7.04 7.75 27.16
CA SER A 471 -7.11 7.11 25.84
C SER A 471 -6.24 7.81 24.80
N MET A 472 -6.23 9.15 24.78
CA MET A 472 -5.30 9.92 23.95
C MET A 472 -3.83 9.63 24.29
N LEU A 473 -3.49 9.53 25.57
CA LEU A 473 -2.12 9.23 26.02
C LEU A 473 -1.66 7.84 25.53
N ILE A 474 -2.51 6.82 25.69
CA ILE A 474 -2.21 5.45 25.25
C ILE A 474 -2.11 5.40 23.72
N PHE A 475 -3.03 6.06 22.98
CA PHE A 475 -2.94 6.15 21.52
C PHE A 475 -1.62 6.77 21.05
N ASN A 476 -1.20 7.91 21.63
CA ASN A 476 0.08 8.55 21.25
C ASN A 476 1.30 7.67 21.56
N LEU A 477 1.29 6.93 22.67
CA LEU A 477 2.35 5.96 22.99
C LEU A 477 2.39 4.81 21.98
N LEU A 478 1.23 4.20 21.67
CA LEU A 478 1.12 3.15 20.66
C LEU A 478 1.55 3.62 19.28
N PHE A 479 1.27 4.87 18.92
CA PHE A 479 1.63 5.44 17.62
C PHE A 479 3.15 5.56 17.47
N VAL A 480 3.84 6.12 18.48
CA VAL A 480 5.31 6.23 18.51
C VAL A 480 5.96 4.83 18.51
N PHE A 481 5.46 3.89 19.31
CA PHE A 481 6.00 2.51 19.32
C PHE A 481 5.68 1.74 18.04
N GLY A 482 4.53 1.96 17.41
CA GLY A 482 4.13 1.35 16.14
C GLY A 482 5.05 1.78 14.99
N ILE A 483 5.29 3.09 14.85
CA ILE A 483 6.22 3.65 13.86
C ILE A 483 7.65 3.15 14.11
N GLU A 484 8.14 3.22 15.36
CA GLU A 484 9.50 2.75 15.65
C GLU A 484 9.67 1.23 15.40
N ASN A 485 8.63 0.43 15.67
CA ASN A 485 8.65 -1.00 15.34
C ASN A 485 8.61 -1.24 13.82
N SER A 486 7.81 -0.50 13.05
CA SER A 486 7.82 -0.57 11.58
C SER A 486 9.23 -0.26 11.04
N ASN A 487 9.77 0.91 11.38
CA ASN A 487 11.10 1.36 10.94
C ASN A 487 12.23 0.40 11.34
N LYS A 488 12.20 -0.18 12.55
CA LYS A 488 13.21 -1.18 12.98
C LYS A 488 13.12 -2.49 12.20
N ASN A 489 11.92 -2.92 11.82
CA ASN A 489 11.76 -4.13 11.02
C ASN A 489 12.21 -3.91 9.57
N LEU A 490 11.97 -2.72 9.00
CA LEU A 490 12.54 -2.31 7.71
C LEU A 490 14.08 -2.33 7.75
N VAL A 491 14.71 -1.61 8.70
CA VAL A 491 16.18 -1.53 8.81
C VAL A 491 16.83 -2.89 9.14
N LYS A 492 16.15 -3.79 9.84
CA LYS A 492 16.64 -5.16 10.06
C LYS A 492 16.62 -6.03 8.80
N ARG A 493 15.75 -5.74 7.81
CA ARG A 493 15.73 -6.47 6.54
C ARG A 493 16.89 -6.07 5.65
N ASP A 494 17.23 -4.77 5.57
CA ASP A 494 18.41 -4.29 4.82
C ASP A 494 19.74 -4.91 5.30
N ASN A 495 19.82 -5.32 6.58
CA ASN A 495 20.98 -6.00 7.16
C ASN A 495 20.83 -7.53 7.28
N GLY A 496 19.70 -8.10 6.88
CA GLY A 496 19.47 -9.55 6.90
C GLY A 496 19.81 -10.16 5.55
N THR A 497 20.81 -11.05 5.50
CA THR A 497 21.29 -11.77 4.30
C THR A 497 20.34 -11.75 3.11
N ASN A 498 20.68 -10.96 2.09
CA ASN A 498 19.93 -10.83 0.84
C ASN A 498 19.55 -12.21 0.31
N LYS A 499 18.27 -12.57 0.39
CA LYS A 499 17.78 -13.91 0.02
C LYS A 499 17.89 -14.19 -1.49
N MET A 500 18.25 -13.17 -2.26
CA MET A 500 18.73 -13.23 -3.64
C MET A 500 20.00 -14.09 -3.81
N ASP A 501 20.92 -14.09 -2.83
CA ASP A 501 22.14 -14.95 -2.79
C ASP A 501 21.87 -16.34 -2.18
N SER A 502 20.60 -16.73 -2.04
CA SER A 502 20.25 -18.12 -1.73
C SER A 502 20.41 -18.98 -2.98
N ASP A 503 21.46 -19.82 -3.00
CA ASP A 503 21.76 -20.81 -4.04
C ASP A 503 20.58 -21.75 -4.37
N LYS A 504 19.60 -21.88 -3.45
CA LYS A 504 18.41 -22.70 -3.65
C LYS A 504 17.49 -22.14 -4.73
N ASN A 505 17.21 -22.96 -5.73
CA ASN A 505 16.26 -22.67 -6.80
C ASN A 505 14.82 -23.10 -6.42
N GLU A 506 14.21 -22.40 -5.45
CA GLU A 506 12.84 -22.65 -4.98
C GLU A 506 11.85 -21.72 -5.72
N ILE A 507 10.78 -22.29 -6.29
CA ILE A 507 9.74 -21.55 -7.01
C ILE A 507 8.96 -20.66 -6.03
N PRO A 508 8.87 -19.32 -6.23
CA PRO A 508 7.98 -18.47 -5.44
C PRO A 508 6.51 -18.77 -5.75
N THR A 509 5.61 -18.53 -4.81
CA THR A 509 4.16 -18.71 -5.02
C THR A 509 3.47 -17.48 -5.61
N GLN A 510 4.03 -16.29 -5.39
CA GLN A 510 3.53 -15.00 -5.87
C GLN A 510 4.70 -14.11 -6.29
N ASP A 511 4.40 -13.13 -7.13
CA ASP A 511 5.35 -12.11 -7.61
C ASP A 511 5.67 -11.02 -6.57
N THR A 512 4.96 -11.02 -5.45
CA THR A 512 5.18 -10.10 -4.33
C THR A 512 5.30 -10.87 -3.02
N VAL A 513 6.31 -10.54 -2.20
CA VAL A 513 6.49 -11.11 -0.86
C VAL A 513 6.03 -10.11 0.18
N VAL A 514 5.07 -10.52 1.01
CA VAL A 514 4.73 -9.81 2.24
C VAL A 514 5.08 -10.69 3.43
N ILE A 515 6.01 -10.20 4.25
CA ILE A 515 6.55 -10.92 5.41
C ILE A 515 5.68 -10.62 6.63
N SER A 516 5.03 -11.66 7.17
CA SER A 516 4.14 -11.57 8.33
C SER A 516 4.81 -10.94 9.55
N ASN A 517 4.20 -9.89 10.10
CA ASN A 517 4.70 -9.19 11.29
C ASN A 517 3.64 -9.20 12.41
N PRO A 518 3.60 -10.23 13.28
CA PRO A 518 2.56 -10.37 14.31
C PRO A 518 2.52 -9.20 15.29
N THR A 519 3.66 -8.55 15.54
CA THR A 519 3.74 -7.32 16.35
C THR A 519 2.99 -6.17 15.68
N CYS A 520 3.04 -6.07 14.35
CA CYS A 520 2.30 -5.08 13.57
C CYS A 520 0.78 -5.37 13.59
N THR A 521 0.35 -6.64 13.59
CA THR A 521 -1.06 -7.02 13.83
C THR A 521 -1.57 -6.45 15.15
N VAL A 522 -0.83 -6.72 16.23
CA VAL A 522 -1.21 -6.31 17.58
C VAL A 522 -1.23 -4.78 17.71
N MET A 523 -0.23 -4.08 17.15
CA MET A 523 -0.22 -2.62 17.14
C MET A 523 -1.41 -2.05 16.36
N ALA A 524 -1.76 -2.59 15.19
CA ALA A 524 -2.91 -2.13 14.40
C ALA A 524 -4.24 -2.30 15.15
N VAL A 525 -4.46 -3.44 15.82
CA VAL A 525 -5.63 -3.69 16.67
C VAL A 525 -5.71 -2.70 17.84
N LEU A 526 -4.59 -2.48 18.54
CA LEU A 526 -4.54 -1.56 19.68
C LEU A 526 -4.74 -0.10 19.25
N LEU A 527 -4.09 0.34 18.17
CA LEU A 527 -4.25 1.69 17.62
C LEU A 527 -5.70 1.96 17.21
N HIS A 528 -6.31 1.02 16.49
CA HIS A 528 -7.72 1.10 16.06
C HIS A 528 -8.66 1.23 17.26
N TYR A 529 -8.47 0.40 18.29
CA TYR A 529 -9.25 0.48 19.54
C TYR A 529 -9.08 1.82 20.25
N PHE A 530 -7.85 2.21 20.61
CA PHE A 530 -7.62 3.41 21.42
C PHE A 530 -7.96 4.71 20.69
N LEU A 531 -7.89 4.75 19.36
CA LEU A 531 -8.35 5.91 18.59
C LEU A 531 -9.89 6.00 18.58
N LEU A 532 -10.61 4.89 18.38
CA LEU A 532 -12.07 4.86 18.42
C LEU A 532 -12.62 5.11 19.84
N VAL A 533 -11.91 4.65 20.88
CA VAL A 533 -12.13 5.04 22.29
C VAL A 533 -11.94 6.54 22.48
N THR A 534 -10.90 7.13 21.89
CA THR A 534 -10.68 8.59 21.96
C THR A 534 -11.87 9.35 21.38
N PHE A 535 -12.38 8.97 20.20
CA PHE A 535 -13.56 9.60 19.60
C PHE A 535 -14.84 9.39 20.39
N THR A 536 -15.10 8.19 20.92
CA THR A 536 -16.29 7.97 21.76
C THR A 536 -16.22 8.78 23.06
N TRP A 537 -15.04 8.95 23.67
CA TRP A 537 -14.88 9.88 24.79
C TRP A 537 -14.99 11.37 24.41
N THR A 538 -14.57 11.82 23.22
CA THR A 538 -14.85 13.21 22.80
C THR A 538 -16.36 13.43 22.64
N GLY A 539 -17.08 12.48 22.01
CA GLY A 539 -18.54 12.47 21.90
C GLY A 539 -19.26 12.53 23.25
N ILE A 540 -18.87 11.66 24.19
CA ILE A 540 -19.40 11.68 25.56
C ILE A 540 -19.09 13.02 26.26
N SER A 541 -17.92 13.61 26.04
CA SER A 541 -17.56 14.91 26.63
C SER A 541 -18.42 16.06 26.08
N ALA A 542 -18.74 16.02 24.77
CA ALA A 542 -19.61 17.00 24.13
C ALA A 542 -21.05 16.88 24.67
N ALA A 543 -21.60 15.66 24.70
CA ALA A 543 -22.91 15.38 25.26
C ALA A 543 -23.01 15.78 26.75
N GLN A 544 -22.00 15.46 27.56
CA GLN A 544 -21.97 15.84 28.98
C GLN A 544 -21.95 17.36 29.16
N LEU A 545 -21.13 18.09 28.39
CA LEU A 545 -21.06 19.55 28.46
C LEU A 545 -22.39 20.19 28.03
N TYR A 546 -23.03 19.66 26.98
CA TYR A 546 -24.36 20.08 26.53
C TYR A 546 -25.41 19.90 27.64
N PHE A 547 -25.48 18.72 28.26
CA PHE A 547 -26.43 18.45 29.34
C PHE A 547 -26.21 19.38 30.55
N LEU A 548 -24.96 19.64 30.93
CA LEU A 548 -24.63 20.57 32.03
C LEU A 548 -25.05 22.03 31.74
N LEU A 549 -25.03 22.45 30.47
CA LEU A 549 -25.42 23.80 30.07
C LEU A 549 -26.93 23.99 29.88
N ILE A 550 -27.67 22.92 29.56
CA ILE A 550 -29.14 22.99 29.33
C ILE A 550 -29.97 22.57 30.54
N ARG A 551 -29.49 21.63 31.36
CA ARG A 551 -30.25 20.99 32.45
C ARG A 551 -29.75 21.47 33.81
N THR A 552 -29.95 22.76 34.08
CA THR A 552 -29.39 23.46 35.25
C THR A 552 -29.86 22.94 36.62
N MET A 553 -30.96 22.18 36.69
CA MET A 553 -31.69 21.89 37.95
C MET A 553 -32.09 20.41 38.20
N LYS A 554 -31.42 19.39 37.62
CA LYS A 554 -31.67 17.97 38.01
C LYS A 554 -30.36 17.22 38.28
N PRO A 555 -30.28 16.39 39.35
CA PRO A 555 -29.11 15.55 39.60
C PRO A 555 -28.92 14.53 38.47
N LEU A 556 -27.67 14.15 38.21
CA LEU A 556 -27.37 13.07 37.26
C LEU A 556 -27.77 11.71 37.88
N PRO A 557 -28.13 10.70 37.06
CA PRO A 557 -28.45 9.36 37.55
C PRO A 557 -27.35 8.77 38.44
N GLN A 558 -27.74 8.02 39.47
CA GLN A 558 -26.82 7.47 40.49
C GLN A 558 -25.71 6.58 39.89
N HIS A 559 -26.02 5.84 38.83
CA HIS A 559 -25.07 4.99 38.09
C HIS A 559 -24.52 5.60 36.79
N PHE A 560 -24.68 6.92 36.58
CA PHE A 560 -24.30 7.60 35.32
C PHE A 560 -22.84 7.35 34.91
N ILE A 561 -21.90 7.31 35.86
CA ILE A 561 -20.47 7.06 35.59
C ILE A 561 -20.23 5.64 35.04
N VAL A 562 -20.98 4.63 35.50
CA VAL A 562 -20.86 3.26 34.99
C VAL A 562 -21.40 3.20 33.56
N PHE A 563 -22.59 3.76 33.33
CA PHE A 563 -23.22 3.79 32.01
C PHE A 563 -22.36 4.44 30.93
N ILE A 564 -21.81 5.64 31.18
CA ILE A 564 -20.93 6.30 30.20
C ILE A 564 -19.60 5.55 30.00
N SER A 565 -19.12 4.83 31.00
CA SER A 565 -17.89 4.02 30.88
C SER A 565 -18.11 2.77 30.04
N LEU A 566 -19.27 2.11 30.17
CA LEU A 566 -19.66 1.00 29.30
C LEU A 566 -19.77 1.45 27.84
N ILE A 567 -20.31 2.65 27.57
CA ILE A 567 -20.35 3.20 26.21
C ILE A 567 -18.94 3.53 25.71
N GLY A 568 -18.17 4.32 26.46
CA GLY A 568 -16.88 4.86 26.03
C GLY A 568 -15.76 3.83 25.85
N TRP A 569 -15.80 2.70 26.57
CA TRP A 569 -14.84 1.60 26.39
C TRP A 569 -15.42 0.39 25.63
N GLY A 570 -16.73 0.16 25.71
CA GLY A 570 -17.39 -1.04 25.16
C GLY A 570 -17.79 -0.91 23.69
N VAL A 571 -18.36 0.22 23.25
CA VAL A 571 -18.74 0.41 21.83
C VAL A 571 -17.52 0.25 20.90
N PRO A 572 -16.35 0.86 21.19
CA PRO A 572 -15.15 0.63 20.39
C PRO A 572 -14.67 -0.83 20.40
N ALA A 573 -14.82 -1.53 21.53
CA ALA A 573 -14.38 -2.93 21.64
C ALA A 573 -15.21 -3.85 20.74
N ILE A 574 -16.53 -3.63 20.70
CA ILE A 574 -17.44 -4.38 19.82
C ILE A 574 -17.10 -4.14 18.35
N VAL A 575 -16.86 -2.88 17.94
CA VAL A 575 -16.50 -2.54 16.55
C VAL A 575 -15.19 -3.20 16.12
N VAL A 576 -14.15 -3.14 16.95
CA VAL A 576 -12.85 -3.78 16.65
C VAL A 576 -12.96 -5.30 16.64
N ALA A 577 -13.69 -5.91 17.58
CA ALA A 577 -13.88 -7.36 17.63
C ALA A 577 -14.66 -7.88 16.42
N LEU A 578 -15.74 -7.20 16.01
CA LEU A 578 -16.51 -7.56 14.81
C LEU A 578 -15.67 -7.45 13.55
N THR A 579 -14.83 -6.42 13.41
CA THR A 579 -14.08 -6.20 12.17
C THR A 579 -12.90 -7.14 12.01
N VAL A 580 -12.15 -7.44 13.07
CA VAL A 580 -11.17 -8.55 13.06
C VAL A 580 -11.86 -9.89 12.78
N GLY A 581 -13.02 -10.14 13.41
CA GLY A 581 -13.79 -11.38 13.22
C GLY A 581 -14.32 -11.59 11.80
N ILE A 582 -14.87 -10.55 11.17
CA ILE A 582 -15.37 -10.59 9.79
C ILE A 582 -14.24 -10.89 8.80
N ILE A 583 -13.12 -10.17 8.90
CA ILE A 583 -12.00 -10.34 7.95
C ILE A 583 -11.36 -11.73 8.11
N PHE A 584 -11.17 -12.19 9.36
CA PHE A 584 -10.70 -13.54 9.63
C PHE A 584 -11.66 -14.62 9.09
N SER A 585 -12.99 -14.39 9.19
CA SER A 585 -13.99 -15.34 8.71
C SER A 585 -14.08 -15.39 7.18
N LEU A 586 -13.94 -14.25 6.49
CA LEU A 586 -13.98 -14.18 5.02
C LEU A 586 -12.72 -14.79 4.41
N ASN A 587 -11.56 -14.49 4.98
CA ASN A 587 -10.25 -14.88 4.45
C ASN A 587 -9.65 -16.10 5.16
N ARG A 588 -10.49 -16.98 5.73
CA ARG A 588 -10.08 -18.13 6.54
C ARG A 588 -9.09 -19.09 5.84
N ASN A 589 -9.14 -19.15 4.52
CA ASN A 589 -8.26 -20.01 3.69
C ASN A 589 -6.97 -19.30 3.26
N ASP A 590 -6.84 -17.99 3.48
CA ASP A 590 -5.64 -17.23 3.16
C ASP A 590 -4.71 -17.14 4.39
N PRO A 591 -3.48 -17.69 4.35
CA PRO A 591 -2.52 -17.54 5.43
C PRO A 591 -2.08 -16.09 5.69
N GLN A 592 -2.45 -15.14 4.82
CA GLN A 592 -2.10 -13.72 4.87
C GLN A 592 -3.29 -12.79 5.17
N TRP A 593 -4.43 -13.31 5.65
CA TRP A 593 -5.65 -12.52 5.97
C TRP A 593 -5.40 -11.26 6.81
N GLU A 594 -4.32 -11.21 7.60
CA GLU A 594 -3.97 -10.05 8.42
C GLU A 594 -3.74 -8.77 7.59
N LEU A 595 -3.33 -8.91 6.32
CA LEU A 595 -3.05 -7.80 5.41
C LEU A 595 -4.33 -7.14 4.87
N GLU A 596 -5.42 -7.90 4.80
CA GLU A 596 -6.76 -7.36 4.53
C GLU A 596 -7.27 -6.51 5.70
N TYR A 597 -6.73 -6.73 6.92
CA TYR A 597 -6.98 -5.87 8.07
C TYR A 597 -6.00 -4.69 8.19
N ARG A 598 -4.69 -4.90 7.94
CA ARG A 598 -3.66 -3.88 8.18
C ARG A 598 -2.67 -3.66 7.04
N GLN A 599 -2.11 -2.45 6.98
CA GLN A 599 -0.93 -2.11 6.17
C GLN A 599 0.36 -2.18 7.00
N GLU A 600 1.44 -2.71 6.42
CA GLU A 600 2.75 -2.83 7.08
C GLU A 600 3.44 -1.47 7.30
N GLU A 601 3.21 -0.48 6.43
CA GLU A 601 3.94 0.81 6.43
C GLU A 601 3.91 1.51 7.80
N ILE A 602 2.71 1.62 8.37
CA ILE A 602 2.41 2.38 9.59
C ILE A 602 1.68 1.55 10.65
N CYS A 603 1.60 0.22 10.46
CA CYS A 603 0.83 -0.71 11.32
C CYS A 603 -0.58 -0.20 11.65
N TRP A 604 -1.31 0.23 10.61
CA TRP A 604 -2.67 0.80 10.70
C TRP A 604 -3.64 -0.03 9.83
N LEU A 605 -4.94 0.28 9.85
CA LEU A 605 -5.93 -0.38 9.00
C LEU A 605 -5.58 -0.30 7.50
N ALA A 606 -5.92 -1.35 6.76
CA ALA A 606 -5.72 -1.43 5.31
C ALA A 606 -6.64 -0.45 4.55
N VAL A 607 -6.06 0.22 3.55
CA VAL A 607 -6.77 1.09 2.60
C VAL A 607 -6.61 0.45 1.20
N PRO A 608 -7.64 -0.20 0.65
CA PRO A 608 -7.55 -0.88 -0.63
C PRO A 608 -7.58 0.11 -1.81
N ASP A 609 -7.20 -0.40 -2.98
CA ASP A 609 -7.21 0.36 -4.24
C ASP A 609 -8.63 0.79 -4.67
N LYS A 610 -8.68 1.81 -5.53
CA LYS A 610 -9.89 2.60 -5.87
C LYS A 610 -11.11 1.79 -6.33
N LYS A 611 -10.97 0.51 -6.73
CA LYS A 611 -12.07 -0.35 -7.20
C LYS A 611 -12.89 -0.99 -6.07
N ASP A 612 -12.28 -1.27 -4.91
CA ASP A 612 -12.91 -2.00 -3.79
C ASP A 612 -13.16 -1.13 -2.55
N LEU A 613 -13.33 0.17 -2.78
CA LEU A 613 -13.42 1.20 -1.73
C LEU A 613 -14.48 0.87 -0.66
N ILE A 614 -15.66 0.38 -1.07
CA ILE A 614 -16.79 0.07 -0.18
C ILE A 614 -16.49 -1.11 0.76
N THR A 615 -15.64 -2.04 0.35
CA THR A 615 -15.28 -3.26 1.09
C THR A 615 -14.23 -3.00 2.18
N SER A 616 -13.62 -1.81 2.18
CA SER A 616 -12.52 -1.45 3.10
C SER A 616 -12.93 -1.47 4.59
N PRO A 617 -12.19 -2.18 5.46
CA PRO A 617 -12.43 -2.13 6.89
C PRO A 617 -12.08 -0.75 7.49
N PHE A 618 -11.14 0.00 6.90
CA PHE A 618 -10.86 1.38 7.31
C PHE A 618 -12.10 2.28 7.17
N LEU A 619 -12.90 2.14 6.10
CA LEU A 619 -14.08 2.98 5.93
C LEU A 619 -15.23 2.59 6.86
N TRP A 620 -15.65 1.32 6.85
CA TRP A 620 -16.81 0.87 7.62
C TRP A 620 -16.55 0.81 9.13
N SER A 621 -15.34 0.41 9.56
CA SER A 621 -15.01 0.28 10.99
C SER A 621 -14.63 1.59 11.65
N PHE A 622 -13.96 2.49 10.92
CA PHE A 622 -13.34 3.66 11.51
C PHE A 622 -13.93 4.96 10.97
N VAL A 623 -13.87 5.22 9.66
CA VAL A 623 -14.33 6.50 9.09
C VAL A 623 -15.82 6.72 9.34
N LEU A 624 -16.68 5.71 9.14
CA LEU A 624 -18.13 5.84 9.31
C LEU A 624 -18.52 6.17 10.78
N PRO A 625 -18.11 5.41 11.82
CA PRO A 625 -18.38 5.77 13.21
C PRO A 625 -17.80 7.14 13.62
N VAL A 626 -16.58 7.46 13.19
CA VAL A 626 -15.94 8.76 13.49
C VAL A 626 -16.70 9.92 12.86
N THR A 627 -17.21 9.75 11.63
CA THR A 627 -18.02 10.77 10.94
C THR A 627 -19.29 11.09 11.72
N ILE A 628 -20.00 10.07 12.20
CA ILE A 628 -21.23 10.24 13.00
C ILE A 628 -20.94 11.01 14.29
N ILE A 629 -19.84 10.68 14.98
CA ILE A 629 -19.41 11.37 16.21
C ILE A 629 -19.01 12.83 15.91
N LEU A 630 -18.24 13.08 14.85
CA LEU A 630 -17.81 14.42 14.49
C LEU A 630 -18.99 15.33 14.11
N ILE A 631 -19.97 14.84 13.35
CA ILE A 631 -21.20 15.58 13.04
C ILE A 631 -21.93 15.96 14.34
N ASN A 632 -22.08 15.01 15.27
CA ASN A 632 -22.70 15.28 16.57
C ASN A 632 -21.94 16.35 17.37
N ASN A 633 -20.61 16.23 17.45
CA ASN A 633 -19.74 17.19 18.13
C ASN A 633 -19.83 18.60 17.52
N ILE A 634 -19.90 18.72 16.19
CA ILE A 634 -20.07 20.00 15.48
C ILE A 634 -21.43 20.62 15.80
N VAL A 635 -22.52 19.84 15.75
CA VAL A 635 -23.88 20.32 16.10
C VAL A 635 -23.92 20.81 17.56
N ILE A 636 -23.37 20.04 18.49
CA ILE A 636 -23.28 20.46 19.91
C ILE A 636 -22.41 21.72 20.06
N PHE A 637 -21.28 21.80 19.36
CA PHE A 637 -20.39 22.96 19.39
C PHE A 637 -21.11 24.23 18.91
N ILE A 638 -21.84 24.16 17.80
CA ILE A 638 -22.66 25.28 17.29
C ILE A 638 -23.70 25.71 18.33
N ILE A 639 -24.42 24.77 18.96
CA ILE A 639 -25.41 25.11 20.00
C ILE A 639 -24.74 25.78 21.21
N ILE A 640 -23.54 25.33 21.61
CA ILE A 640 -22.76 25.95 22.69
C ILE A 640 -22.30 27.36 22.29
N ILE A 641 -21.78 27.56 21.07
CA ILE A 641 -21.40 28.88 20.55
C ILE A 641 -22.60 29.84 20.62
N VAL A 642 -23.75 29.44 20.08
CA VAL A 642 -24.97 30.28 20.08
C VAL A 642 -25.38 30.60 21.52
N LYS A 643 -25.41 29.62 22.43
CA LYS A 643 -25.79 29.86 23.84
C LYS A 643 -24.79 30.72 24.63
N VAL A 644 -23.50 30.68 24.31
CA VAL A 644 -22.44 31.40 25.04
C VAL A 644 -22.15 32.80 24.46
N ILE A 645 -22.28 32.97 23.14
CA ILE A 645 -22.05 34.26 22.47
C ILE A 645 -23.35 35.07 22.34
N TRP A 646 -24.45 34.46 21.88
CA TRP A 646 -25.69 35.19 21.59
C TRP A 646 -26.46 35.60 22.86
N LYS A 647 -26.20 34.94 24.00
CA LYS A 647 -26.76 35.36 25.30
C LYS A 647 -26.10 36.64 25.82
N ASN A 648 -26.37 37.74 25.12
CA ASN A 648 -26.09 39.09 25.57
C ASN A 648 -27.05 39.42 26.72
N ASN A 649 -26.55 39.47 27.96
CA ASN A 649 -27.35 39.73 29.14
C ASN A 649 -27.94 41.15 29.11
N ARG A 650 -29.20 41.30 28.65
CA ARG A 650 -29.94 42.57 28.74
C ARG A 650 -30.34 42.96 30.18
N ASN A 651 -30.42 42.00 31.11
CA ASN A 651 -30.99 42.20 32.46
C ASN A 651 -30.03 41.91 33.64
N LEU A 652 -28.70 41.96 33.46
CA LEU A 652 -27.76 41.81 34.59
C LEU A 652 -26.63 42.84 34.53
N THR A 653 -26.72 43.84 35.41
CA THR A 653 -25.70 44.86 35.73
C THR A 653 -24.48 44.24 36.44
N SER A 654 -23.69 43.44 35.73
CA SER A 654 -22.44 42.88 36.25
C SER A 654 -21.22 43.70 35.83
N THR A 655 -20.54 44.31 36.80
CA THR A 655 -19.38 45.22 36.65
C THR A 655 -18.08 44.55 36.18
N LYS A 656 -18.13 43.35 35.59
CA LYS A 656 -16.96 42.67 34.98
C LYS A 656 -17.24 42.25 33.54
N LYS A 657 -17.02 43.18 32.60
CA LYS A 657 -17.03 42.92 31.16
C LYS A 657 -15.90 41.94 30.80
N VAL A 658 -16.25 40.66 30.61
CA VAL A 658 -15.28 39.62 30.22
C VAL A 658 -14.76 39.91 28.81
N SER A 659 -13.43 40.11 28.68
CA SER A 659 -12.74 40.38 27.41
C SER A 659 -13.13 39.38 26.30
N SER A 660 -13.32 39.89 25.09
CA SER A 660 -13.61 39.10 23.87
C SER A 660 -12.58 37.99 23.65
N LEU A 661 -11.30 38.29 23.84
CA LEU A 661 -10.20 37.33 23.73
C LEU A 661 -10.34 36.16 24.71
N LYS A 662 -10.85 36.42 25.93
CA LYS A 662 -11.11 35.35 26.91
C LYS A 662 -12.28 34.44 26.48
N LYS A 663 -13.29 34.98 25.77
CA LYS A 663 -14.37 34.19 25.15
C LYS A 663 -13.82 33.33 24.01
N ILE A 664 -13.07 33.92 23.07
CA ILE A 664 -12.46 33.22 21.93
C ILE A 664 -11.58 32.06 22.39
N LEU A 665 -10.64 32.31 23.32
CA LEU A 665 -9.79 31.26 23.89
C LEU A 665 -10.58 30.19 24.69
N SER A 666 -11.79 30.51 25.18
CA SER A 666 -12.66 29.50 25.80
C SER A 666 -13.33 28.60 24.76
N MET A 667 -13.74 29.16 23.62
CA MET A 667 -14.32 28.36 22.52
C MET A 667 -13.28 27.51 21.82
N LEU A 668 -12.07 28.05 21.60
CA LEU A 668 -10.94 27.29 21.06
C LEU A 668 -10.60 26.08 21.94
N SER A 669 -10.60 26.26 23.27
CA SER A 669 -10.40 25.15 24.21
C SER A 669 -11.45 24.05 24.08
N ILE A 670 -12.72 24.40 23.80
CA ILE A 670 -13.80 23.42 23.62
C ILE A 670 -13.65 22.73 22.26
N ALA A 671 -13.33 23.47 21.19
CA ALA A 671 -13.13 22.92 19.84
C ALA A 671 -12.01 21.85 19.79
N VAL A 672 -10.91 22.11 20.50
CA VAL A 672 -9.77 21.18 20.64
C VAL A 672 -10.17 19.91 21.41
N VAL A 673 -10.92 20.05 22.51
CA VAL A 673 -11.42 18.90 23.30
C VAL A 673 -12.43 18.06 22.51
N PHE A 674 -13.26 18.70 21.67
CA PHE A 674 -14.24 18.02 20.81
C PHE A 674 -13.61 17.37 19.56
N GLY A 675 -12.33 17.64 19.28
CA GLY A 675 -11.61 17.06 18.14
C GLY A 675 -12.01 17.61 16.77
N ILE A 676 -12.51 18.85 16.69
CA ILE A 676 -13.00 19.44 15.42
C ILE A 676 -11.88 19.55 14.36
N THR A 677 -10.62 19.61 14.78
CA THR A 677 -9.44 19.58 13.90
C THR A 677 -9.34 18.31 13.03
N TRP A 678 -9.98 17.21 13.42
CA TRP A 678 -10.00 15.96 12.65
C TRP A 678 -10.76 16.06 11.32
N ILE A 679 -11.55 17.11 11.08
CA ILE A 679 -12.14 17.40 9.76
C ILE A 679 -11.05 17.51 8.67
N LEU A 680 -9.83 17.97 9.03
CA LEU A 680 -8.70 18.07 8.11
C LEU A 680 -8.27 16.71 7.52
N ALA A 681 -8.55 15.59 8.21
CA ALA A 681 -8.25 14.25 7.71
C ALA A 681 -9.04 13.92 6.43
N TYR A 682 -10.28 14.39 6.31
CA TYR A 682 -11.12 14.14 5.14
C TYR A 682 -10.61 14.90 3.91
N LEU A 683 -9.95 16.04 4.11
CA LEU A 683 -9.31 16.81 3.02
C LEU A 683 -8.05 16.11 2.46
N MET A 684 -7.47 15.16 3.20
CA MET A 684 -6.37 14.30 2.71
C MET A 684 -6.85 13.20 1.75
N LEU A 685 -8.16 12.91 1.70
CA LEU A 685 -8.77 11.91 0.80
C LEU A 685 -9.08 12.46 -0.61
N ILE A 686 -8.78 13.74 -0.86
CA ILE A 686 -8.97 14.38 -2.17
C ILE A 686 -7.87 13.89 -3.13
N ASP A 687 -8.26 13.52 -4.35
CA ASP A 687 -7.40 12.93 -5.40
C ASP A 687 -6.51 13.99 -6.09
N ASN A 688 -5.67 14.68 -5.30
CA ASN A 688 -4.70 15.66 -5.78
C ASN A 688 -3.47 15.68 -4.86
N ASP A 689 -2.29 15.39 -5.40
CA ASP A 689 -1.05 15.22 -4.63
C ASP A 689 -0.63 16.44 -3.81
N VAL A 690 -0.80 17.64 -4.37
CA VAL A 690 -0.40 18.90 -3.70
C VAL A 690 -1.34 19.16 -2.52
N VAL A 691 -2.65 19.05 -2.74
CA VAL A 691 -3.69 19.19 -1.72
C VAL A 691 -3.47 18.17 -0.59
N ARG A 692 -3.32 16.89 -0.95
CA ARG A 692 -3.05 15.78 -0.02
C ARG A 692 -1.82 16.05 0.83
N THR A 693 -0.72 16.50 0.22
CA THR A 693 0.54 16.80 0.94
C THR A 693 0.36 17.95 1.94
N VAL A 694 -0.22 19.08 1.52
CA VAL A 694 -0.43 20.25 2.40
C VAL A 694 -1.33 19.91 3.58
N PHE A 695 -2.46 19.24 3.33
CA PHE A 695 -3.36 18.84 4.41
C PHE A 695 -2.78 17.75 5.31
N SER A 696 -1.89 16.88 4.82
CA SER A 696 -1.16 15.92 5.66
C SER A 696 -0.26 16.62 6.70
N TYR A 697 0.49 17.65 6.31
CA TYR A 697 1.29 18.44 7.26
C TYR A 697 0.41 19.18 8.28
N MET A 698 -0.68 19.81 7.84
CA MET A 698 -1.62 20.50 8.74
C MET A 698 -2.28 19.53 9.73
N PHE A 699 -2.80 18.40 9.24
CA PHE A 699 -3.40 17.36 10.06
C PHE A 699 -2.38 16.81 11.08
N CYS A 700 -1.17 16.46 10.64
CA CYS A 700 -0.10 16.01 11.52
C CYS A 700 0.19 17.04 12.62
N LEU A 701 0.37 18.31 12.28
CA LEU A 701 0.64 19.39 13.24
C LEU A 701 -0.49 19.55 14.27
N PHE A 702 -1.75 19.65 13.84
CA PHE A 702 -2.87 19.89 14.76
C PHE A 702 -3.22 18.66 15.62
N ASN A 703 -3.08 17.46 15.08
CA ASN A 703 -3.43 16.22 15.75
C ASN A 703 -2.34 15.80 16.76
N THR A 704 -1.09 15.73 16.32
CA THR A 704 0.03 15.31 17.21
C THR A 704 0.23 16.29 18.36
N THR A 705 -0.11 17.57 18.21
CA THR A 705 -0.08 18.56 19.30
C THR A 705 -1.40 18.69 20.10
N GLN A 706 -2.45 17.91 19.80
CA GLN A 706 -3.77 18.06 20.44
C GLN A 706 -3.70 17.95 21.97
N GLY A 707 -2.91 17.02 22.52
CA GLY A 707 -2.73 16.87 23.96
C GLY A 707 -2.00 18.04 24.63
N LEU A 708 -1.04 18.67 23.92
CA LEU A 708 -0.39 19.90 24.38
C LEU A 708 -1.36 21.08 24.37
N GLN A 709 -2.19 21.19 23.32
CA GLN A 709 -3.24 22.21 23.24
C GLN A 709 -4.25 22.06 24.38
N ILE A 710 -4.66 20.83 24.73
CA ILE A 710 -5.51 20.55 25.90
C ILE A 710 -4.84 21.04 27.20
N PHE A 711 -3.56 20.70 27.43
CA PHE A 711 -2.84 21.17 28.62
C PHE A 711 -2.79 22.70 28.72
N VAL A 712 -2.39 23.39 27.65
CA VAL A 712 -2.27 24.85 27.65
C VAL A 712 -3.64 25.54 27.77
N LEU A 713 -4.64 25.11 27.01
CA LEU A 713 -5.93 25.81 26.91
C LEU A 713 -6.90 25.48 28.06
N TYR A 714 -6.79 24.28 28.65
CA TYR A 714 -7.71 23.77 29.68
C TYR A 714 -7.08 23.65 31.08
N THR A 715 -5.80 23.26 31.18
CA THR A 715 -5.12 23.07 32.49
C THR A 715 -4.46 24.37 32.95
N VAL A 716 -3.50 24.89 32.18
CA VAL A 716 -2.65 26.04 32.56
C VAL A 716 -3.44 27.34 32.77
N ARG A 717 -4.58 27.50 32.09
CA ARG A 717 -5.47 28.67 32.22
C ARG A 717 -6.37 28.66 33.46
N THR A 718 -6.33 27.61 34.28
CA THR A 718 -7.09 27.57 35.54
C THR A 718 -6.32 28.28 36.65
N LYS A 719 -7.00 29.15 37.41
CA LYS A 719 -6.38 29.86 38.54
C LYS A 719 -5.68 28.91 39.51
N ILE A 720 -6.33 27.80 39.85
CA ILE A 720 -5.79 26.74 40.71
C ILE A 720 -4.41 26.27 40.23
N PHE A 721 -4.23 26.04 38.92
CA PHE A 721 -2.94 25.67 38.37
C PHE A 721 -1.92 26.82 38.44
N GLN A 722 -2.34 28.05 38.11
CA GLN A 722 -1.47 29.23 38.14
C GLN A 722 -0.97 29.54 39.56
N ASP A 723 -1.86 29.43 40.55
CA ASP A 723 -1.57 29.68 41.96
C ASP A 723 -0.58 28.63 42.49
N GLU A 724 -0.81 27.33 42.26
CA GLU A 724 0.12 26.26 42.66
C GLU A 724 1.46 26.31 41.89
N ALA A 725 1.43 26.52 40.58
CA ALA A 725 2.64 26.69 39.78
C ALA A 725 3.48 27.87 40.27
N SER A 726 2.85 28.98 40.69
CA SER A 726 3.56 30.13 41.26
C SER A 726 4.24 29.79 42.61
N LYS A 727 3.64 28.94 43.44
CA LYS A 727 4.24 28.44 44.69
C LYS A 727 5.45 27.56 44.40
N VAL A 728 5.30 26.59 43.48
CA VAL A 728 6.39 25.68 43.09
C VAL A 728 7.54 26.46 42.44
N LEU A 729 7.26 27.42 41.56
CA LEU A 729 8.27 28.27 40.93
C LEU A 729 9.04 29.12 41.95
N LYS A 730 8.36 29.67 42.97
CA LYS A 730 9.00 30.37 44.10
C LYS A 730 9.86 29.44 44.96
N LEU A 731 9.43 28.20 45.21
CA LEU A 731 10.22 27.21 45.94
C LEU A 731 11.48 26.80 45.16
N LEU A 732 11.37 26.66 43.83
CA LEU A 732 12.51 26.37 42.96
C LEU A 732 13.50 27.54 42.91
N SER A 733 13.05 28.78 42.73
CA SER A 733 13.96 29.94 42.72
C SER A 733 14.66 30.18 44.07
N LEU A 734 13.99 29.89 45.19
CA LEU A 734 14.61 29.87 46.52
C LEU A 734 15.66 28.75 46.68
N SER A 735 15.49 27.62 45.98
CA SER A 735 16.47 26.52 45.97
C SER A 735 17.73 26.87 45.16
N THR A 736 17.60 27.52 44.00
CA THR A 736 18.75 27.93 43.18
C THR A 736 19.62 29.00 43.85
N GLY A 737 19.05 29.79 44.77
CA GLY A 737 19.77 30.80 45.54
C GLY A 737 20.70 30.27 46.64
N ARG A 738 20.74 28.94 46.90
CA ARG A 738 21.47 28.36 48.04
C ARG A 738 22.60 27.39 47.66
N LYS A 739 23.49 27.80 46.75
CA LYS A 739 24.83 27.19 46.66
C LYS A 739 25.67 27.57 47.89
N LYS A 740 25.57 26.78 48.96
CA LYS A 740 26.66 26.64 49.94
C LYS A 740 27.56 25.47 49.50
N SER A 741 28.87 25.63 49.71
CA SER A 741 29.87 24.63 49.33
C SER A 741 29.69 23.31 50.07
N LEU A 742 29.98 22.22 49.36
CA LEU A 742 29.97 20.85 49.85
C LEU A 742 31.34 20.53 50.51
N PRO A 743 31.41 20.05 51.76
CA PRO A 743 32.56 19.34 52.28
C PRO A 743 32.51 17.85 51.90
N SER A 744 33.68 17.22 51.89
CA SER A 744 33.94 15.94 51.23
C SER A 744 33.23 14.70 51.81
N VAL A 745 33.05 13.74 50.90
CA VAL A 745 32.58 12.36 51.07
C VAL A 745 33.00 11.68 52.40
N THR A 746 32.06 10.99 53.04
CA THR A 746 32.37 9.83 53.88
C THR A 746 31.30 8.74 53.68
N SER A 747 31.72 7.48 53.58
CA SER A 747 30.89 6.37 53.10
C SER A 747 29.82 5.91 54.10
N LEU A 748 28.56 5.81 53.65
CA LEU A 748 27.50 5.17 54.44
C LEU A 748 27.42 3.66 54.13
N ARG A 749 27.78 2.80 55.08
CA ARG A 749 27.60 1.34 54.99
C ARG A 749 26.10 0.98 55.01
N LEU A 750 25.64 0.19 54.04
CA LEU A 750 24.36 -0.52 54.15
C LEU A 750 24.37 -1.44 55.39
N ARG A 751 23.27 -1.47 56.14
CA ARG A 751 22.94 -2.61 57.00
C ARG A 751 21.46 -2.94 56.85
N VAL A 752 21.20 -4.11 56.27
CA VAL A 752 19.87 -4.69 56.06
C VAL A 752 19.28 -5.14 57.40
N ARG A 753 17.97 -4.96 57.60
CA ARG A 753 17.14 -5.86 58.41
C ARG A 753 15.69 -5.87 57.94
N MET A 754 15.37 -6.90 57.18
CA MET A 754 14.02 -7.35 56.83
C MET A 754 13.48 -8.20 57.99
N TYR A 755 12.21 -8.04 58.41
CA TYR A 755 11.40 -9.15 58.99
C TYR A 755 9.89 -8.83 59.08
N ASN A 756 9.11 -9.77 58.54
CA ASN A 756 7.70 -10.19 58.69
C ASN A 756 6.59 -9.35 59.34
N MET A 757 5.40 -9.54 58.73
CA MET A 757 4.02 -9.79 59.26
C MET A 757 3.03 -8.89 58.51
N LEU A 758 2.08 -9.32 57.66
CA LEU A 758 1.23 -10.53 57.60
C LEU A 758 0.21 -10.61 58.76
N ARG A 759 -1.09 -10.80 58.43
CA ARG A 759 -2.31 -10.54 59.24
C ARG A 759 -2.60 -9.04 59.49
N SER A 760 -3.85 -8.55 59.49
CA SER A 760 -5.18 -9.17 59.29
C SER A 760 -6.23 -8.14 58.83
N PHE A 761 -7.16 -8.54 57.96
CA PHE A 761 -8.45 -7.83 57.78
C PHE A 761 -9.43 -8.25 58.88
N PRO A 762 -10.33 -7.33 59.26
CA PRO A 762 -11.74 -7.70 59.43
C PRO A 762 -12.66 -6.75 58.65
N ALA A 763 -13.80 -7.28 58.20
CA ALA A 763 -14.92 -6.52 57.63
C ALA A 763 -16.08 -6.51 58.64
N LEU A 764 -16.89 -5.43 58.67
CA LEU A 764 -18.35 -5.54 58.82
C LEU A 764 -19.08 -4.21 58.48
N ASN A 765 -20.33 -4.35 58.03
CA ASN A 765 -21.41 -3.34 58.00
C ASN A 765 -21.82 -2.92 59.45
N GLU A 766 -22.75 -2.00 59.78
CA GLU A 766 -23.79 -1.25 59.03
C GLU A 766 -24.34 -0.01 59.81
N HIS A 767 -24.87 0.99 59.09
CA HIS A 767 -26.04 1.89 59.34
C HIS A 767 -26.38 2.66 60.68
N PHE A 768 -26.50 4.00 60.51
CA PHE A 768 -27.59 4.95 60.89
C PHE A 768 -27.98 5.41 62.33
N ARG A 769 -27.91 6.75 62.55
CA ARG A 769 -28.91 7.74 63.11
C ARG A 769 -28.15 9.01 63.60
N LEU A 770 -28.70 10.22 63.84
CA LEU A 770 -29.65 11.17 63.19
C LEU A 770 -29.69 12.42 64.13
N LEU A 771 -29.60 13.66 63.56
CA LEU A 771 -30.02 14.99 64.10
C LEU A 771 -29.33 15.69 65.32
N GLU A 772 -28.78 16.90 65.06
CA GLU A 772 -28.88 18.25 65.72
C GLU A 772 -28.85 18.45 67.29
N PRO A 773 -28.65 19.67 67.88
CA PRO A 773 -28.75 21.03 67.34
C PRO A 773 -27.67 22.10 67.72
N SER A 774 -27.96 23.35 67.33
CA SER A 774 -27.19 24.62 67.38
C SER A 774 -27.09 25.37 68.72
N VAL A 775 -26.14 26.31 68.85
CA VAL A 775 -26.15 27.44 69.83
C VAL A 775 -25.64 28.75 69.18
N ILE A 776 -26.11 29.90 69.70
CA ILE A 776 -25.98 31.29 69.20
C ILE A 776 -25.15 32.14 70.19
N THR A 777 -24.56 33.26 69.73
CA THR A 777 -24.19 34.44 70.56
C THR A 777 -24.05 35.65 69.60
N GLU A 778 -24.97 36.62 69.49
CA GLU A 778 -25.49 37.66 70.41
C GLU A 778 -24.70 39.00 70.30
N GLU A 779 -25.42 40.08 69.97
CA GLU A 779 -24.96 41.49 69.89
C GLU A 779 -25.89 42.39 70.74
N THR A 780 -25.40 43.54 71.18
CA THR A 780 -25.90 44.25 72.38
C THR A 780 -26.74 45.51 72.08
N THR A 781 -27.98 45.53 72.58
CA THR A 781 -28.81 46.68 73.07
C THR A 781 -28.80 48.05 72.36
N LEU A 782 -29.99 48.53 71.96
CA LEU A 782 -30.72 49.61 72.69
C LEU A 782 -32.20 49.73 72.22
N SER A 783 -33.08 50.23 73.08
CA SER A 783 -34.42 50.78 72.73
C SER A 783 -34.25 52.24 72.22
N GLU A 784 -35.20 53.02 71.66
CA GLU A 784 -36.68 53.09 71.56
C GLU A 784 -37.01 54.06 70.36
N SER A 785 -38.23 54.40 69.89
CA SER A 785 -39.64 54.11 70.23
C SER A 785 -40.56 54.25 68.98
N ASP A 786 -41.88 54.12 69.19
CA ASP A 786 -43.03 54.79 68.52
C ASP A 786 -43.39 54.70 67.01
N GLN A 787 -44.54 54.01 66.84
CA GLN A 787 -45.79 54.45 66.17
C GLN A 787 -46.01 54.41 64.63
N ALA A 788 -47.11 53.70 64.33
CA ALA A 788 -48.18 54.00 63.36
C ALA A 788 -47.97 53.72 61.84
N ASN A 789 -48.51 52.57 61.41
CA ASN A 789 -49.72 52.41 60.54
C ASN A 789 -50.01 53.41 59.39
N PRO A 790 -50.78 52.98 58.35
CA PRO A 790 -50.74 51.72 57.60
C PRO A 790 -50.95 51.93 56.07
N SER A 791 -51.06 50.84 55.29
CA SER A 791 -51.58 50.77 53.89
C SER A 791 -50.80 51.57 52.82
N ILE A 792 -50.66 51.11 51.56
CA ILE A 792 -51.45 50.17 50.74
C ILE A 792 -50.54 49.09 50.13
#